data_AF-A0A2E0Y210-F1
#
_entry.id   AF-A0A2E0Y210-F1
#
_cell.length_a   1.000
_cell.length_b   1.000
_cell.length_c   1.000
_cell.angle_alpha   90.00
_cell.angle_beta   90.00
_cell.angle_gamma   90.00
#
_symmetry.space_group_name_H-M   'P 1'
#
loop_
_entity.id
_entity.type
_entity.pdbx_description
1 polymer ?
#
loop_
_entity_poly.entity_id
_entity_poly.type
_entity_poly.pdbx_seq_one_letter_code
_entity_poly.pdbx_strand_id
1 'polypeptide(L)'
;MAVGGFLAAPAMGGLTGMSYDYVSSSLTGGGDYWTVRVYADLTPGARVDAVAGNSQQSKVVSTSGTFYQNINAGPTSKDLNCNFFGFDPDMEWDSYVTIGCLCADGSPFGNNNLNNIGIDWVPFEDLGGTIDANNGTWFVTADDEQGEESGGRVLVGQFTILGDSSTSMTFEALFQGREADGETSWQTSSSIIIPAPAGPADCNDNGVEDADDIADGTSQDCNGNAVPDECDIESGNSNDCDNNGTPDECQGDDCDGNGVPDACDLAGGAADCDNNGVLDSCDLDNGAADCNNNGVPDTCDIAGGSEEDCDENGVPDSCDFANGGDANNNGVLDACEYYAYRNLDNGQVYDLFDDAAADAENGDRIEADFEAINAEDHVDFRNKALEVSVVNGSLAQPDEATMNLGNGSRLEGGDNVDIAGSVRSNGAHSEMTAGSTMTIASTGSMTVRENSAIEIDSPQMANDGEITVRDAGDLDLNLVDFFLNNGTLNSYGDAAIHASSFSNSASGDMFVSGHLYMTLDNSGSCQLTANTVLTGDLNNDGLVSAVAGQMYVLGDINNNGDIVGDVGDGVRAGGNLRVSGNFTAGADSSLILPAGWQLTVGGDCDIAIDESNRLVAIDGTIRMNLGANGASTIEAMSEDLGETLDGVVASNFAIGTLTIGVGKTVNVVDNRVNGEGDEIMYVETLIVEPGATFNGNGNTVWAVEIINNGTILGDVDVIDPAVPCDGNLNDDDVVNIDDLLIILGSWGGTGGDANNDGLTNIDDILVVLGNWGACS
;
A
#
# COMPACT_ATOMS: atom_id res chain seq x y z
N MET A 1 91.98 29.48 35.10
CA MET A 1 92.87 29.96 36.18
C MET A 1 92.38 31.33 36.61
N ALA A 2 92.35 31.55 37.92
CA ALA A 2 91.91 32.77 38.58
C ALA A 2 92.79 33.99 38.25
N VAL A 3 92.11 35.13 38.14
CA VAL A 3 92.38 36.44 38.76
C VAL A 3 93.79 37.01 38.67
N GLY A 4 93.87 38.21 38.09
CA GLY A 4 94.93 39.18 38.33
C GLY A 4 94.41 40.58 38.08
N GLY A 5 93.79 41.18 39.11
CA GLY A 5 93.25 42.53 39.06
C GLY A 5 94.32 43.58 38.74
N PHE A 6 93.94 44.54 37.90
CA PHE A 6 94.65 45.80 37.76
C PHE A 6 93.91 46.89 38.53
N LEU A 7 94.69 47.63 39.30
CA LEU A 7 94.28 48.75 40.14
C LEU A 7 93.58 49.84 39.31
N ALA A 8 92.46 50.31 39.84
CA ALA A 8 91.72 51.46 39.37
C ALA A 8 92.61 52.71 39.30
N ALA A 9 92.80 53.23 38.09
CA ALA A 9 92.92 54.67 37.87
C ALA A 9 91.49 55.26 37.91
N PRO A 10 91.29 56.52 38.34
CA PRO A 10 89.96 57.11 38.32
C PRO A 10 89.45 57.12 36.88
N ALA A 11 88.33 56.46 36.62
CA ALA A 11 87.62 56.60 35.36
C ALA A 11 87.05 58.03 35.30
N MET A 12 87.82 58.93 34.71
CA MET A 12 87.32 60.18 34.12
C MET A 12 86.77 59.78 32.74
N GLY A 13 85.48 59.84 32.42
CA GLY A 13 84.34 60.44 33.12
C GLY A 13 83.24 60.90 32.14
N GLY A 14 83.56 61.02 30.84
CA GLY A 14 82.64 61.54 29.84
C GLY A 14 81.66 60.53 29.24
N LEU A 15 82.14 59.44 28.64
CA LEU A 15 81.29 58.41 28.01
C LEU A 15 80.97 57.26 28.98
N THR A 16 79.68 56.97 29.14
CA THR A 16 79.17 55.87 29.96
C THR A 16 78.82 54.62 29.16
N GLY A 17 78.58 54.75 27.86
CA GLY A 17 78.20 53.64 26.98
C GLY A 17 77.78 54.10 25.59
N MET A 18 77.16 53.18 24.87
CA MET A 18 76.40 53.47 23.66
C MET A 18 75.01 52.89 23.80
N SER A 19 74.03 53.59 23.22
CA SER A 19 72.63 53.18 23.17
C SER A 19 72.10 53.34 21.75
N TYR A 20 70.91 52.81 21.52
CA TYR A 20 70.23 52.93 20.24
C TYR A 20 68.72 53.01 20.42
N ASP A 21 68.06 53.66 19.47
CA ASP A 21 66.60 53.68 19.35
C ASP A 21 66.22 53.14 17.96
N TYR A 22 65.23 52.24 17.88
CA TYR A 22 64.62 51.88 16.60
C TYR A 22 63.71 53.02 16.12
N VAL A 23 63.87 53.38 14.84
CA VAL A 23 63.18 54.51 14.21
C VAL A 23 62.60 54.01 12.89
N SER A 24 61.59 53.13 12.93
CA SER A 24 61.01 52.55 11.72
C SER A 24 59.98 53.48 11.07
N SER A 25 60.09 53.74 9.76
CA SER A 25 58.94 54.01 8.86
C SER A 25 59.28 53.78 7.37
N SER A 26 58.21 53.60 6.58
CA SER A 26 58.11 53.07 5.20
C SER A 26 59.20 53.50 4.20
N LEU A 27 60.11 52.58 3.84
CA LEU A 27 60.92 52.62 2.62
C LEU A 27 60.09 52.16 1.40
N THR A 28 59.99 52.99 0.36
CA THR A 28 59.26 52.63 -0.86
C THR A 28 60.08 51.73 -1.79
N GLY A 29 59.85 50.41 -1.71
CA GLY A 29 60.36 49.44 -2.68
C GLY A 29 61.62 48.65 -2.30
N GLY A 30 61.97 48.59 -1.01
CA GLY A 30 62.94 47.64 -0.45
C GLY A 30 62.23 46.50 0.30
N GLY A 31 62.79 45.28 0.28
CA GLY A 31 62.34 44.18 1.17
C GLY A 31 62.61 44.49 2.63
N ASP A 32 62.48 43.50 3.52
CA ASP A 32 62.63 43.67 4.98
C ASP A 32 63.80 44.59 5.35
N TYR A 33 63.50 45.61 6.15
CA TYR A 33 64.47 46.58 6.60
C TYR A 33 64.14 47.06 8.01
N TRP A 34 65.12 47.66 8.66
CA TRP A 34 64.94 48.32 9.93
C TRP A 34 65.94 49.47 10.07
N THR A 35 65.49 50.57 10.67
CA THR A 35 66.31 51.77 10.87
C THR A 35 66.58 51.98 12.36
N VAL A 36 67.83 52.35 12.66
CA VAL A 36 68.30 52.59 14.01
C VAL A 36 69.06 53.91 14.10
N ARG A 37 68.84 54.64 15.19
CA ARG A 37 69.69 55.79 15.59
C ARG A 37 70.61 55.36 16.72
N VAL A 38 71.90 55.61 16.54
CA VAL A 38 72.95 55.21 17.48
C VAL A 38 73.45 56.42 18.23
N TYR A 39 73.57 56.28 19.55
CA TYR A 39 73.93 57.35 20.46
C TYR A 39 75.18 57.00 21.28
N ALA A 40 75.99 58.02 21.57
CA ALA A 40 77.02 57.99 22.60
C ALA A 40 76.39 58.47 23.92
N ASP A 41 76.37 57.62 24.94
CA ASP A 41 75.81 57.96 26.25
C ASP A 41 76.88 58.63 27.11
N LEU A 42 76.54 59.79 27.68
CA LEU A 42 77.45 60.67 28.37
C LEU A 42 77.00 60.97 29.80
N THR A 43 77.96 61.34 30.65
CA THR A 43 77.62 61.97 31.93
C THR A 43 77.01 63.36 31.70
N PRO A 44 76.13 63.83 32.61
CA PRO A 44 75.43 65.11 32.41
C PRO A 44 76.39 66.29 32.20
N GLY A 45 76.12 67.06 31.14
CA GLY A 45 76.93 68.22 30.72
C GLY A 45 78.22 67.89 29.97
N ALA A 46 78.59 66.61 29.78
CA ALA A 46 79.71 66.24 28.92
C ALA A 46 79.35 66.37 27.43
N ARG A 47 80.36 66.31 26.56
CA ARG A 47 80.21 66.47 25.10
C ARG A 47 81.09 65.52 24.30
N VAL A 48 80.67 65.18 23.09
CA VAL A 48 81.47 64.46 22.08
C VAL A 48 82.04 65.47 21.08
N ASP A 49 83.36 65.46 20.95
CA ASP A 49 84.08 66.30 19.98
C ASP A 49 84.50 65.51 18.74
N ALA A 50 84.82 64.22 18.86
CA ALA A 50 85.24 63.42 17.72
C ALA A 50 84.94 61.92 17.87
N VAL A 51 84.72 61.27 16.73
CA VAL A 51 84.62 59.82 16.58
C VAL A 51 85.73 59.34 15.62
N ALA A 52 86.73 58.67 16.19
CA ALA A 52 88.00 58.37 15.54
C ALA A 52 88.33 56.88 15.52
N GLY A 53 89.26 56.49 14.66
CA GLY A 53 89.98 55.21 14.71
C GLY A 53 91.48 55.44 14.89
N ASN A 54 92.21 54.44 15.39
CA ASN A 54 93.67 54.47 15.47
C ASN A 54 94.28 53.07 15.27
N SER A 55 95.60 52.95 15.29
CA SER A 55 96.30 51.65 15.07
C SER A 55 96.09 50.60 16.17
N GLN A 56 95.41 50.94 17.27
CA GLN A 56 95.11 50.06 18.42
C GLN A 56 93.61 49.79 18.59
N GLN A 57 92.74 50.67 18.10
CA GLN A 57 91.28 50.60 18.19
C GLN A 57 90.70 50.84 16.80
N SER A 58 90.03 49.81 16.26
CA SER A 58 89.42 49.90 14.93
C SER A 58 88.18 50.80 15.00
N LYS A 59 88.00 51.68 14.01
CA LYS A 59 86.70 52.32 13.78
C LYS A 59 85.98 51.54 12.71
N VAL A 60 84.96 50.80 13.11
CA VAL A 60 84.19 49.89 12.26
C VAL A 60 82.70 50.13 12.47
N VAL A 61 82.00 50.44 11.38
CA VAL A 61 80.54 50.44 11.33
C VAL A 61 80.13 49.46 10.24
N SER A 62 79.55 48.32 10.62
CA SER A 62 79.24 47.22 9.71
C SER A 62 77.87 46.61 10.01
N THR A 63 77.33 45.88 9.03
CA THR A 63 76.12 45.08 9.20
C THR A 63 76.31 43.72 8.55
N SER A 64 75.53 42.71 8.98
CA SER A 64 75.42 41.43 8.29
C SER A 64 74.51 41.47 7.06
N GLY A 65 73.73 42.54 6.88
CA GLY A 65 72.98 42.86 5.66
C GLY A 65 73.73 43.88 4.79
N THR A 66 73.02 44.89 4.28
CA THR A 66 73.60 46.07 3.60
C THR A 66 72.99 47.35 4.13
N PHE A 67 73.76 48.43 4.23
CA PHE A 67 73.22 49.75 4.54
C PHE A 67 72.47 50.31 3.34
N TYR A 68 71.28 50.86 3.58
CA TYR A 68 70.54 51.62 2.59
C TYR A 68 71.20 53.00 2.41
N GLN A 69 71.42 53.38 1.15
CA GLN A 69 71.98 54.67 0.74
C GLN A 69 71.12 55.29 -0.35
N ASN A 70 70.65 56.51 -0.13
CA ASN A 70 69.85 57.26 -1.09
C ASN A 70 70.77 58.08 -2.01
N ILE A 71 70.52 58.02 -3.31
CA ILE A 71 71.32 58.70 -4.34
C ILE A 71 71.36 60.23 -4.22
N ASN A 72 70.36 60.82 -3.54
CA ASN A 72 70.22 62.26 -3.34
C ASN A 72 70.75 62.73 -1.97
N ALA A 73 71.27 61.81 -1.15
CA ALA A 73 71.85 62.07 0.16
C ALA A 73 73.37 61.78 0.17
N GLY A 74 73.97 61.63 1.35
CA GLY A 74 75.42 61.43 1.46
C GLY A 74 75.86 61.06 2.87
N PRO A 75 77.17 60.83 3.10
CA PRO A 75 77.67 60.05 4.23
C PRO A 75 77.50 60.67 5.59
N THR A 76 77.16 61.95 5.62
CA THR A 76 77.15 62.74 6.83
C THR A 76 75.88 63.55 6.93
N SER A 77 75.50 63.90 8.16
CA SER A 77 74.35 64.78 8.38
C SER A 77 74.45 66.13 7.67
N LYS A 78 75.65 66.56 7.23
CA LYS A 78 75.82 67.77 6.41
C LYS A 78 75.34 67.61 4.97
N ASP A 79 75.34 66.39 4.47
CA ASP A 79 74.96 66.06 3.10
C ASP A 79 73.45 65.72 2.99
N LEU A 80 72.76 65.61 4.13
CA LEU A 80 71.33 65.30 4.21
C LEU A 80 70.44 66.55 4.29
N ASN A 81 69.74 66.88 3.20
CA ASN A 81 68.81 68.01 3.15
C ASN A 81 67.37 67.59 3.51
N CYS A 82 67.00 67.68 4.77
CA CYS A 82 65.68 67.24 5.27
C CYS A 82 64.47 68.00 4.69
N ASN A 83 64.66 69.17 4.07
CA ASN A 83 63.58 69.85 3.35
C ASN A 83 63.16 69.11 2.06
N PHE A 84 63.93 68.12 1.61
CA PHE A 84 63.64 67.33 0.42
C PHE A 84 62.81 66.07 0.69
N PHE A 85 62.55 65.70 1.96
CA PHE A 85 61.78 64.49 2.29
C PHE A 85 60.36 64.49 1.69
N GLY A 86 59.75 65.65 1.50
CA GLY A 86 58.45 65.74 0.80
C GLY A 86 58.50 65.41 -0.70
N PHE A 87 59.68 65.44 -1.32
CA PHE A 87 59.90 65.14 -2.75
C PHE A 87 60.49 63.75 -2.97
N ASP A 88 61.38 63.31 -2.09
CA ASP A 88 61.95 61.96 -2.04
C ASP A 88 61.89 61.47 -0.58
N PRO A 89 60.79 60.81 -0.18
CA PRO A 89 60.57 60.38 1.21
C PRO A 89 61.62 59.40 1.71
N ASP A 90 62.18 58.57 0.83
CA ASP A 90 63.15 57.56 1.21
C ASP A 90 64.50 58.17 1.65
N MET A 91 64.75 59.44 1.33
CA MET A 91 65.91 60.17 1.86
C MET A 91 65.90 60.28 3.39
N GLU A 92 64.73 60.23 4.04
CA GLU A 92 64.65 60.25 5.50
C GLU A 92 65.33 59.02 6.14
N TRP A 93 65.39 57.93 5.40
CA TRP A 93 65.93 56.63 5.82
C TRP A 93 67.37 56.40 5.37
N ASP A 94 68.04 57.42 4.83
CA ASP A 94 69.45 57.34 4.44
C ASP A 94 70.37 56.99 5.63
N SER A 95 71.45 56.26 5.37
CA SER A 95 72.43 55.86 6.38
C SER A 95 73.57 56.88 6.45
N TYR A 96 73.72 57.58 7.56
CA TYR A 96 74.73 58.64 7.70
C TYR A 96 75.33 58.71 9.10
N VAL A 97 76.53 59.29 9.19
CA VAL A 97 77.19 59.59 10.47
C VAL A 97 77.01 61.05 10.89
N THR A 98 77.06 61.29 12.20
CA THR A 98 76.90 62.66 12.72
C THR A 98 77.57 62.85 14.08
N ILE A 99 77.52 64.08 14.57
CA ILE A 99 77.65 64.43 15.99
C ILE A 99 76.52 65.43 16.26
N GLY A 100 75.46 64.95 16.93
CA GLY A 100 74.30 65.72 17.36
C GLY A 100 73.23 65.99 16.29
N CYS A 101 73.60 66.61 15.18
CA CYS A 101 72.64 67.07 14.17
C CYS A 101 72.00 65.92 13.37
N LEU A 102 70.70 66.04 13.07
CA LEU A 102 69.96 65.13 12.18
C LEU A 102 70.14 65.50 10.70
N CYS A 103 70.30 66.79 10.42
CA CYS A 103 70.14 67.35 9.08
C CYS A 103 71.19 68.42 8.76
N ALA A 104 71.32 68.76 7.48
CA ALA A 104 72.25 69.78 6.99
C ALA A 104 71.89 71.19 7.47
N ASP A 105 70.61 71.44 7.76
CA ASP A 105 70.11 72.70 8.30
C ASP A 105 70.48 72.93 9.77
N GLY A 106 71.13 71.93 10.41
CA GLY A 106 71.58 72.01 11.79
C GLY A 106 70.55 71.56 12.82
N SER A 107 69.39 71.04 12.42
CA SER A 107 68.38 70.57 13.38
C SER A 107 68.95 69.48 14.30
N PRO A 108 68.75 69.55 15.64
CA PRO A 108 67.99 70.56 16.39
C PRO A 108 68.79 71.79 16.88
N PHE A 109 70.09 71.87 16.63
CA PHE A 109 71.02 72.87 17.18
C PHE A 109 71.14 74.17 16.35
N GLY A 110 70.52 74.22 15.17
CA GLY A 110 70.46 75.40 14.29
C GLY A 110 71.67 75.63 13.38
N ASN A 111 72.79 74.91 13.57
CA ASN A 111 73.89 74.83 12.59
C ASN A 111 74.50 73.42 12.61
N ASN A 112 74.87 72.90 11.44
CA ASN A 112 75.65 71.67 11.32
C ASN A 112 77.10 71.98 10.93
N ASN A 113 78.04 71.82 11.87
CA ASN A 113 79.47 72.12 11.69
C ASN A 113 80.36 70.88 11.62
N LEU A 114 79.79 69.69 11.40
CA LEU A 114 80.53 68.42 11.31
C LEU A 114 81.65 68.45 10.25
N ASN A 115 82.85 68.00 10.60
CA ASN A 115 83.97 67.84 9.66
C ASN A 115 84.45 66.39 9.65
N ASN A 116 85.07 65.96 8.56
CA ASN A 116 85.71 64.64 8.50
C ASN A 116 87.07 64.70 7.80
N ILE A 117 87.99 63.81 8.18
CA ILE A 117 89.32 63.66 7.58
C ILE A 117 89.78 62.20 7.64
N GLY A 118 90.39 61.72 6.55
CA GLY A 118 91.02 60.41 6.51
C GLY A 118 90.05 59.22 6.46
N ILE A 119 88.83 59.42 5.93
CA ILE A 119 87.83 58.37 5.73
C ILE A 119 87.60 58.19 4.23
N ASP A 120 87.64 56.94 3.76
CA ASP A 120 87.20 56.56 2.41
C ASP A 120 85.72 56.18 2.48
N TRP A 121 84.88 56.99 1.83
CA TRP A 121 83.43 56.84 1.89
C TRP A 121 82.88 55.89 0.84
N VAL A 122 83.65 55.54 -0.20
CA VAL A 122 83.18 54.70 -1.33
C VAL A 122 82.56 53.37 -0.85
N PRO A 123 83.16 52.62 0.10
CA PRO A 123 82.56 51.37 0.57
C PRO A 123 81.20 51.55 1.26
N PHE A 124 80.98 52.66 1.95
CA PHE A 124 79.76 52.91 2.71
C PHE A 124 78.68 53.58 1.84
N GLU A 125 79.04 54.64 1.11
CA GLU A 125 78.10 55.47 0.34
C GLU A 125 77.73 54.86 -1.00
N ASP A 126 78.71 54.43 -1.79
CA ASP A 126 78.44 53.97 -3.15
C ASP A 126 77.99 52.50 -3.17
N LEU A 127 78.28 51.74 -2.11
CA LEU A 127 78.11 50.28 -2.06
C LEU A 127 77.27 49.77 -0.88
N GLY A 128 76.82 50.64 0.05
CA GLY A 128 76.05 50.22 1.24
C GLY A 128 76.83 49.31 2.20
N GLY A 129 78.16 49.36 2.17
CA GLY A 129 79.07 48.48 2.89
C GLY A 129 79.68 49.09 4.15
N THR A 130 80.73 48.47 4.67
CA THR A 130 81.34 48.83 5.96
C THR A 130 82.13 50.14 5.93
N ILE A 131 81.98 50.98 6.95
CA ILE A 131 82.95 52.03 7.28
C ILE A 131 84.09 51.39 8.08
N ASP A 132 85.28 51.27 7.50
CA ASP A 132 86.49 50.78 8.19
C ASP A 132 87.63 51.78 8.00
N ALA A 133 87.99 52.50 9.09
CA ALA A 133 89.01 53.54 9.04
C ALA A 133 90.00 53.43 10.20
N ASN A 134 91.22 52.95 9.90
CA ASN A 134 92.31 52.79 10.87
C ASN A 134 92.83 54.11 11.48
N ASN A 135 92.61 55.27 10.86
CA ASN A 135 93.08 56.58 11.35
C ASN A 135 92.20 57.78 10.92
N GLY A 136 91.00 57.53 10.41
CA GLY A 136 90.06 58.59 10.04
C GLY A 136 89.29 59.13 11.24
N THR A 137 88.78 60.36 11.16
CA THR A 137 87.94 60.97 12.20
C THR A 137 86.85 61.85 11.59
N TRP A 138 85.66 61.84 12.20
CA TRP A 138 84.69 62.93 12.04
C TRP A 138 84.53 63.65 13.39
N PHE A 139 84.48 64.97 13.34
CA PHE A 139 84.64 65.81 14.51
C PHE A 139 83.94 67.16 14.39
N VAL A 140 83.70 67.76 15.54
CA VAL A 140 83.24 69.13 15.74
C VAL A 140 84.25 69.88 16.61
N THR A 141 84.17 71.20 16.61
CA THR A 141 85.02 72.04 17.46
C THR A 141 84.38 72.27 18.82
N ALA A 142 85.19 72.75 19.77
CA ALA A 142 84.75 73.10 21.13
C ALA A 142 83.55 74.05 21.20
N ASP A 143 83.37 74.89 20.17
CA ASP A 143 82.39 75.96 20.17
C ASP A 143 81.07 75.51 19.52
N ASP A 144 81.03 74.28 18.99
CA ASP A 144 79.84 73.74 18.33
C ASP A 144 78.91 73.07 19.37
N GLU A 145 77.72 73.63 19.54
CA GLU A 145 76.68 73.15 20.47
C GLU A 145 76.23 71.71 20.15
N GLN A 146 76.32 71.28 18.89
CA GLN A 146 75.92 69.92 18.46
C GLN A 146 76.73 68.79 19.13
N GLY A 147 77.88 69.11 19.72
CA GLY A 147 78.67 68.14 20.49
C GLY A 147 78.12 67.89 21.90
N GLU A 148 77.31 68.80 22.44
CA GLU A 148 76.79 68.71 23.81
C GLU A 148 75.73 67.62 23.97
N GLU A 149 75.74 66.95 25.12
CA GLU A 149 74.69 65.98 25.43
C GLU A 149 73.31 66.64 25.50
N SER A 150 72.31 65.95 24.96
CA SER A 150 70.91 66.29 25.15
C SER A 150 70.19 65.08 25.71
N GLY A 151 69.89 65.11 27.01
CA GLY A 151 69.19 64.02 27.70
C GLY A 151 70.10 62.85 28.08
N GLY A 152 71.38 63.12 28.28
CA GLY A 152 72.44 62.18 28.62
C GLY A 152 73.09 61.49 27.43
N ARG A 153 72.79 61.92 26.19
CA ARG A 153 73.30 61.25 24.97
C ARG A 153 73.53 62.21 23.81
N VAL A 154 74.41 61.82 22.89
CA VAL A 154 74.70 62.53 21.63
C VAL A 154 74.49 61.56 20.46
N LEU A 155 73.72 61.97 19.45
CA LEU A 155 73.52 61.17 18.23
C LEU A 155 74.85 61.07 17.47
N VAL A 156 75.24 59.86 17.07
CA VAL A 156 76.49 59.61 16.33
C VAL A 156 76.28 59.01 14.94
N GLY A 157 75.06 58.56 14.64
CA GLY A 157 74.65 58.18 13.29
C GLY A 157 73.23 57.61 13.24
N GLN A 158 72.67 57.55 12.04
CA GLN A 158 71.45 56.82 11.71
C GLN A 158 71.80 55.80 10.63
N PHE A 159 71.28 54.58 10.76
CA PHE A 159 71.59 53.50 9.84
C PHE A 159 70.34 52.71 9.53
N THR A 160 70.09 52.49 8.25
CA THR A 160 69.00 51.64 7.76
C THR A 160 69.61 50.40 7.16
N ILE A 161 69.22 49.24 7.69
CA ILE A 161 69.74 47.94 7.29
C ILE A 161 68.70 47.27 6.40
N LEU A 162 69.09 46.86 5.20
CA LEU A 162 68.30 45.98 4.35
C LEU A 162 68.59 44.53 4.78
N GLY A 163 67.60 43.89 5.41
CA GLY A 163 67.70 42.55 5.97
C GLY A 163 66.58 42.22 6.96
N ASP A 164 66.27 40.92 7.09
CA ASP A 164 65.24 40.36 7.96
C ASP A 164 65.67 40.30 9.45
N SER A 165 64.84 39.65 10.28
CA SER A 165 65.05 39.45 11.72
C SER A 165 66.34 38.69 12.10
N SER A 166 67.06 38.11 11.13
CA SER A 166 68.36 37.44 11.34
C SER A 166 69.57 38.39 11.22
N THR A 167 69.35 39.63 10.77
CA THR A 167 70.42 40.60 10.56
C THR A 167 70.81 41.36 11.82
N SER A 168 72.02 41.95 11.81
CA SER A 168 72.53 42.77 12.91
C SER A 168 73.49 43.85 12.41
N MET A 169 73.68 44.89 13.21
CA MET A 169 74.64 45.97 12.98
C MET A 169 75.66 46.03 14.12
N THR A 170 76.92 46.31 13.81
CA THR A 170 77.98 46.59 14.78
C THR A 170 78.52 47.99 14.58
N PHE A 171 78.68 48.74 15.67
CA PHE A 171 79.36 50.03 15.69
C PHE A 171 80.46 49.99 16.76
N GLU A 172 81.71 50.18 16.36
CA GLU A 172 82.87 50.28 17.24
C GLU A 172 83.71 51.52 16.86
N ALA A 173 84.03 52.36 17.83
CA ALA A 173 84.91 53.52 17.61
C ALA A 173 85.60 54.01 18.88
N LEU A 174 86.60 54.88 18.70
CA LEU A 174 87.20 55.69 19.74
C LEU A 174 86.50 57.05 19.82
N PHE A 175 85.87 57.36 20.94
CA PHE A 175 85.22 58.63 21.21
C PHE A 175 86.17 59.57 21.96
N GLN A 176 86.19 60.83 21.55
CA GLN A 176 86.91 61.91 22.21
C GLN A 176 85.94 63.04 22.53
N GLY A 177 86.13 63.66 23.69
CA GLY A 177 85.24 64.72 24.13
C GLY A 177 85.78 65.46 25.34
N ARG A 178 84.89 66.24 25.96
CA ARG A 178 85.19 66.98 27.19
C ARG A 178 84.12 66.76 28.25
N GLU A 179 84.53 66.88 29.51
CA GLU A 179 83.64 66.86 30.66
C GLU A 179 82.84 68.18 30.75
N ALA A 180 81.85 68.24 31.65
CA ALA A 180 81.02 69.42 31.87
C ALA A 180 81.76 70.71 32.28
N ASP A 181 83.04 70.61 32.64
CA ASP A 181 83.87 71.78 32.94
C ASP A 181 84.42 72.49 31.68
N GLY A 182 84.24 71.90 30.49
CA GLY A 182 84.67 72.45 29.21
C GLY A 182 86.19 72.41 28.95
N GLU A 183 86.98 71.97 29.92
CA GLU A 183 88.45 72.02 29.89
C GLU A 183 89.08 70.61 29.95
N THR A 184 88.45 69.68 30.68
CA THR A 184 88.97 68.33 30.88
C THR A 184 88.60 67.44 29.69
N SER A 185 89.57 67.11 28.85
CA SER A 185 89.38 66.18 27.71
C SER A 185 89.41 64.73 28.15
N TRP A 186 88.53 63.90 27.58
CA TRP A 186 88.50 62.45 27.74
C TRP A 186 88.58 61.74 26.39
N GLN A 187 89.01 60.49 26.43
CA GLN A 187 89.04 59.60 25.27
C GLN A 187 88.76 58.17 25.73
N THR A 188 87.79 57.50 25.11
CA THR A 188 87.46 56.10 25.42
C THR A 188 86.87 55.37 24.22
N SER A 189 87.11 54.08 24.10
CA SER A 189 86.49 53.23 23.07
C SER A 189 85.21 52.60 23.59
N SER A 190 84.22 52.49 22.71
CA SER A 190 82.97 51.76 22.98
C SER A 190 82.54 50.99 21.73
N SER A 191 81.79 49.92 21.95
CA SER A 191 81.17 49.13 20.89
C SER A 191 79.76 48.72 21.26
N ILE A 192 78.92 48.54 20.24
CA ILE A 192 77.55 48.03 20.37
C ILE A 192 77.21 47.10 19.20
N ILE A 193 76.49 46.03 19.50
CA ILE A 193 75.87 45.13 18.52
C ILE A 193 74.36 45.28 18.66
N ILE A 194 73.68 45.55 17.55
CA ILE A 194 72.26 45.84 17.47
C ILE A 194 71.61 44.74 16.63
N PRO A 195 70.74 43.87 17.20
CA PRO A 195 70.01 42.87 16.42
C PRO A 195 68.85 43.52 15.63
N ALA A 196 68.31 42.82 14.63
CA ALA A 196 67.05 43.20 14.03
C ALA A 196 65.89 43.07 15.05
N PRO A 197 64.80 43.87 14.93
CA PRO A 197 63.63 43.74 15.78
C PRO A 197 62.91 42.39 15.53
N ALA A 198 62.32 41.79 16.56
CA ALA A 198 61.39 40.68 16.38
C ALA A 198 60.11 41.21 15.70
N GLY A 199 59.68 40.60 14.59
CA GLY A 199 58.53 41.08 13.79
C GLY A 199 57.17 40.97 14.51
N PRO A 200 56.12 41.65 13.98
CA PRO A 200 54.74 41.55 14.48
C PRO A 200 54.10 40.17 14.18
N ALA A 201 53.02 39.83 14.89
CA ALA A 201 52.35 38.52 14.84
C ALA A 201 51.32 38.44 13.68
N ASP A 202 51.39 37.36 12.91
CA ASP A 202 50.48 36.92 11.85
C ASP A 202 50.27 35.42 12.10
N CYS A 203 49.21 35.05 12.83
CA CYS A 203 49.00 33.70 13.35
C CYS A 203 48.40 32.74 12.31
N ASN A 204 47.63 33.28 11.36
CA ASN A 204 46.97 32.50 10.30
C ASN A 204 47.80 32.46 8.99
N ASP A 205 49.01 33.04 9.00
CA ASP A 205 49.98 33.10 7.90
C ASP A 205 49.37 33.63 6.59
N ASN A 206 48.37 34.50 6.67
CA ASN A 206 47.64 34.98 5.49
C ASN A 206 48.34 36.21 4.84
N GLY A 207 49.39 36.74 5.49
CA GLY A 207 50.17 37.88 5.03
C GLY A 207 49.61 39.25 5.46
N VAL A 208 48.63 39.27 6.35
CA VAL A 208 48.06 40.42 7.05
C VAL A 208 48.34 40.24 8.55
N GLU A 209 48.67 41.31 9.27
CA GLU A 209 48.91 41.20 10.71
C GLU A 209 47.59 40.93 11.47
N ASP A 210 47.63 40.17 12.57
CA ASP A 210 46.44 39.78 13.35
C ASP A 210 45.55 40.98 13.71
N ALA A 211 46.19 42.10 14.07
CA ALA A 211 45.48 43.33 14.42
C ALA A 211 44.79 44.00 13.21
N ASP A 212 45.34 43.84 12.01
CA ASP A 212 44.74 44.34 10.78
C ASP A 212 43.60 43.42 10.32
N ASP A 213 43.74 42.09 10.48
CA ASP A 213 42.69 41.10 10.18
C ASP A 213 41.42 41.34 11.02
N ILE A 214 41.58 41.67 12.31
CA ILE A 214 40.46 41.99 13.20
C ILE A 214 39.89 43.37 12.86
N ALA A 215 40.74 44.35 12.50
CA ALA A 215 40.31 45.73 12.28
C ALA A 215 39.56 45.93 10.95
N ASP A 216 39.89 45.18 9.91
CA ASP A 216 39.20 45.23 8.62
C ASP A 216 38.05 44.20 8.50
N GLY A 217 37.95 43.30 9.49
CA GLY A 217 36.86 42.34 9.67
C GLY A 217 36.99 41.08 8.81
N THR A 218 38.19 40.78 8.29
CA THR A 218 38.49 39.48 7.65
C THR A 218 38.49 38.34 8.67
N SER A 219 38.84 38.63 9.93
CA SER A 219 38.75 37.71 11.06
C SER A 219 37.89 38.28 12.19
N GLN A 220 37.30 37.39 13.01
CA GLN A 220 36.54 37.78 14.21
C GLN A 220 37.44 37.67 15.44
N ASP A 221 37.20 38.52 16.45
CA ASP A 221 37.82 38.44 17.78
C ASP A 221 36.71 38.70 18.80
N CYS A 222 35.99 37.64 19.12
CA CYS A 222 34.78 37.73 19.90
C CYS A 222 35.07 37.89 21.41
N ASN A 223 36.21 37.37 21.89
CA ASN A 223 36.64 37.49 23.29
C ASN A 223 37.46 38.79 23.57
N GLY A 224 37.86 39.51 22.51
CA GLY A 224 38.52 40.82 22.56
C GLY A 224 39.97 40.77 23.00
N ASN A 225 40.66 39.64 22.80
CA ASN A 225 42.04 39.43 23.27
C ASN A 225 43.10 39.84 22.22
N ALA A 226 42.66 40.36 21.06
CA ALA A 226 43.47 40.74 19.90
C ALA A 226 44.16 39.59 19.16
N VAL A 227 43.63 38.37 19.30
CA VAL A 227 43.96 37.19 18.49
C VAL A 227 42.67 36.78 17.74
N PRO A 228 42.74 36.51 16.42
CA PRO A 228 41.61 35.96 15.69
C PRO A 228 41.03 34.69 16.31
N ASP A 229 39.70 34.55 16.28
CA ASP A 229 38.95 33.40 16.84
C ASP A 229 39.48 32.06 16.31
N GLU A 230 39.78 31.99 15.00
CA GLU A 230 40.34 30.78 14.38
C GLU A 230 41.72 30.39 14.95
N CYS A 231 42.54 31.38 15.34
CA CYS A 231 43.84 31.16 15.95
C CYS A 231 43.70 30.80 17.44
N ASP A 232 42.69 31.34 18.12
CA ASP A 232 42.37 30.99 19.50
C ASP A 232 41.89 29.54 19.64
N ILE A 233 41.08 29.06 18.70
CA ILE A 233 40.68 27.65 18.62
C ILE A 233 41.89 26.76 18.30
N GLU A 234 42.69 27.10 17.27
CA GLU A 234 43.84 26.26 16.87
C GLU A 234 44.91 26.18 17.98
N SER A 235 45.12 27.27 18.72
CA SER A 235 46.06 27.32 19.85
C SER A 235 45.51 26.71 21.14
N GLY A 236 44.22 26.37 21.18
CA GLY A 236 43.53 25.79 22.33
C GLY A 236 43.27 26.78 23.47
N ASN A 237 43.26 28.08 23.17
CA ASN A 237 42.85 29.13 24.11
C ASN A 237 41.33 29.23 24.20
N SER A 238 40.62 28.86 23.13
CA SER A 238 39.16 28.77 23.04
C SER A 238 38.73 27.36 22.69
N ASN A 239 37.57 26.94 23.19
CA ASN A 239 36.97 25.65 22.84
C ASN A 239 35.98 25.84 21.68
N ASP A 240 35.85 24.82 20.83
CA ASP A 240 34.85 24.74 19.76
C ASP A 240 34.32 23.30 19.75
N CYS A 241 33.33 23.06 20.61
CA CYS A 241 32.81 21.74 20.92
C CYS A 241 32.15 21.06 19.70
N ASP A 242 31.53 21.84 18.81
CA ASP A 242 30.74 21.41 17.67
C ASP A 242 31.51 21.58 16.34
N ASN A 243 32.72 22.14 16.41
CA ASN A 243 33.67 22.35 15.32
C ASN A 243 33.08 23.24 14.20
N ASN A 244 32.28 24.23 14.57
CA ASN A 244 31.65 25.14 13.62
C ASN A 244 32.53 26.35 13.24
N GLY A 245 33.70 26.50 13.89
CA GLY A 245 34.66 27.57 13.67
C GLY A 245 34.39 28.84 14.49
N THR A 246 33.41 28.82 15.39
CA THR A 246 33.10 29.90 16.34
C THR A 246 33.37 29.40 17.75
N PRO A 247 34.20 30.11 18.54
CA PRO A 247 34.45 29.75 19.93
C PRO A 247 33.17 29.58 20.75
N ASP A 248 33.12 28.57 21.64
CA ASP A 248 31.97 28.26 22.51
C ASP A 248 31.52 29.50 23.29
N GLU A 249 32.47 30.30 23.80
CA GLU A 249 32.17 31.54 24.54
C GLU A 249 31.50 32.64 23.71
N CYS A 250 31.41 32.44 22.41
CA CYS A 250 30.86 33.37 21.43
C CYS A 250 29.61 32.82 20.74
N GLN A 251 29.22 31.60 21.07
CA GLN A 251 27.92 31.04 20.72
C GLN A 251 26.90 31.51 21.77
N GLY A 252 25.78 32.08 21.30
CA GLY A 252 24.80 32.78 22.16
C GLY A 252 23.55 31.97 22.50
N ASP A 253 23.39 30.80 21.90
CA ASP A 253 22.24 29.91 22.11
C ASP A 253 22.59 28.97 23.29
N ASP A 254 22.03 29.29 24.47
CA ASP A 254 22.15 28.57 25.76
C ASP A 254 20.76 28.62 26.41
N CYS A 255 19.85 27.80 25.88
CA CYS A 255 18.44 27.87 26.22
C CYS A 255 18.15 27.33 27.64
N ASP A 256 18.95 26.39 28.14
CA ASP A 256 18.81 25.88 29.51
C ASP A 256 19.56 26.74 30.56
N GLY A 257 20.37 27.70 30.11
CA GLY A 257 21.08 28.68 30.92
C GLY A 257 22.21 28.08 31.76
N ASN A 258 22.75 26.93 31.35
CA ASN A 258 23.79 26.22 32.08
C ASN A 258 25.20 26.78 31.83
N GLY A 259 25.34 27.67 30.83
CA GLY A 259 26.61 28.30 30.42
C GLY A 259 27.41 27.50 29.40
N VAL A 260 26.83 26.46 28.80
CA VAL A 260 27.33 25.67 27.68
C VAL A 260 26.38 25.94 26.50
N PRO A 261 26.89 26.22 25.29
CA PRO A 261 26.02 26.39 24.13
C PRO A 261 25.19 25.14 23.81
N ASP A 262 23.97 25.32 23.30
CA ASP A 262 23.04 24.22 22.99
C ASP A 262 23.67 23.16 22.08
N ALA A 263 24.45 23.60 21.08
CA ALA A 263 25.19 22.73 20.17
C ALA A 263 26.23 21.86 20.91
N CYS A 264 26.87 22.42 21.94
CA CYS A 264 27.80 21.69 22.82
C CYS A 264 27.07 20.72 23.74
N ASP A 265 25.90 21.08 24.24
CA ASP A 265 25.09 20.18 25.07
C ASP A 265 24.62 18.97 24.26
N LEU A 266 24.15 19.20 23.02
CA LEU A 266 23.84 18.12 22.07
C LEU A 266 25.05 17.22 21.79
N ALA A 267 26.22 17.81 21.50
CA ALA A 267 27.46 17.06 21.32
C ALA A 267 27.91 16.31 22.59
N GLY A 268 27.56 16.85 23.77
CA GLY A 268 27.75 16.27 25.09
C GLY A 268 26.77 15.14 25.43
N GLY A 269 25.76 14.92 24.58
CA GLY A 269 24.74 13.88 24.76
C GLY A 269 23.56 14.32 25.63
N ALA A 270 23.29 15.62 25.70
CA ALA A 270 22.00 16.12 26.19
C ALA A 270 20.86 15.58 25.32
N ALA A 271 19.66 15.52 25.90
CA ALA A 271 18.52 14.86 25.28
C ALA A 271 17.96 15.72 24.12
N ASP A 272 17.82 15.10 22.95
CA ASP A 272 17.15 15.58 21.74
C ASP A 272 16.44 14.36 21.12
N CYS A 273 15.26 14.09 21.64
CA CYS A 273 14.53 12.86 21.37
C CYS A 273 13.95 12.80 19.95
N ASP A 274 13.57 13.94 19.37
CA ASP A 274 13.00 14.02 18.01
C ASP A 274 14.07 14.30 16.94
N ASN A 275 15.33 14.55 17.36
CA ASN A 275 16.50 14.83 16.52
C ASN A 275 16.32 16.09 15.66
N ASN A 276 15.59 17.09 16.18
CA ASN A 276 15.36 18.35 15.48
C ASN A 276 16.52 19.35 15.65
N GLY A 277 17.50 19.05 16.51
CA GLY A 277 18.66 19.89 16.81
C GLY A 277 18.41 20.94 17.90
N VAL A 278 17.32 20.82 18.65
CA VAL A 278 16.97 21.59 19.85
C VAL A 278 16.92 20.62 21.02
N LEU A 279 17.40 21.03 22.20
CA LEU A 279 17.34 20.19 23.39
C LEU A 279 15.88 19.98 23.83
N ASP A 280 15.56 18.81 24.37
CA ASP A 280 14.24 18.50 24.95
C ASP A 280 13.80 19.58 25.95
N SER A 281 14.70 20.04 26.83
CA SER A 281 14.43 21.11 27.79
C SER A 281 14.02 22.43 27.13
N CYS A 282 14.53 22.68 25.92
CA CYS A 282 14.31 23.90 25.19
C CYS A 282 13.09 23.82 24.28
N ASP A 283 12.73 22.62 23.82
CA ASP A 283 11.41 22.37 23.25
C ASP A 283 10.32 22.64 24.30
N LEU A 284 10.53 22.21 25.56
CA LEU A 284 9.61 22.51 26.65
C LEU A 284 9.50 24.01 26.95
N ASP A 285 10.61 24.73 27.00
CA ASP A 285 10.62 26.19 27.18
C ASP A 285 9.97 26.94 25.98
N ASN A 286 10.05 26.36 24.79
CA ASN A 286 9.36 26.83 23.58
C ASN A 286 7.89 26.36 23.48
N GLY A 287 7.38 25.68 24.50
CA GLY A 287 5.96 25.33 24.66
C GLY A 287 5.58 23.95 24.15
N ALA A 288 6.53 23.04 23.94
CA ALA A 288 6.22 21.62 23.85
C ALA A 288 5.53 21.16 25.14
N ALA A 289 4.57 20.25 25.01
CA ALA A 289 3.82 19.73 26.13
C ALA A 289 4.67 18.68 26.89
N ASP A 290 4.64 18.73 28.22
CA ASP A 290 5.18 17.71 29.13
C ASP A 290 4.13 17.53 30.24
N CYS A 291 3.13 16.72 29.91
CA CYS A 291 1.95 16.57 30.75
C CYS A 291 2.24 15.76 32.01
N ASN A 292 3.19 14.81 31.96
CA ASN A 292 3.60 13.97 33.09
C ASN A 292 4.71 14.63 33.96
N ASN A 293 5.24 15.79 33.53
CA ASN A 293 6.29 16.59 34.15
C ASN A 293 7.60 15.80 34.39
N ASN A 294 7.97 14.93 33.46
CA ASN A 294 9.19 14.11 33.55
C ASN A 294 10.43 14.78 32.91
N GLY A 295 10.25 15.92 32.23
CA GLY A 295 11.31 16.66 31.54
C GLY A 295 11.59 16.19 30.11
N VAL A 296 10.73 15.36 29.53
CA VAL A 296 10.75 14.90 28.13
C VAL A 296 9.44 15.36 27.47
N PRO A 297 9.47 15.92 26.25
CA PRO A 297 8.24 16.26 25.54
C PRO A 297 7.31 15.06 25.33
N ASP A 298 6.00 15.28 25.43
CA ASP A 298 4.93 14.30 25.23
C ASP A 298 5.11 13.49 23.94
N THR A 299 5.44 14.17 22.84
CA THR A 299 5.71 13.56 21.53
C THR A 299 6.85 12.56 21.56
N CYS A 300 7.83 12.78 22.44
CA CYS A 300 8.99 11.93 22.60
C CYS A 300 8.77 10.80 23.58
N ASP A 301 7.95 11.00 24.60
CA ASP A 301 7.48 9.93 25.47
C ASP A 301 6.71 8.87 24.66
N ILE A 302 5.85 9.31 23.74
CA ILE A 302 5.11 8.43 22.83
C ILE A 302 6.06 7.76 21.83
N ALA A 303 6.91 8.52 21.14
CA ALA A 303 7.83 7.97 20.15
C ALA A 303 8.87 7.01 20.75
N GLY A 304 9.27 7.24 22.00
CA GLY A 304 10.18 6.39 22.78
C GLY A 304 9.52 5.15 23.37
N GLY A 305 8.17 5.07 23.34
CA GLY A 305 7.39 4.00 23.94
C GLY A 305 7.43 3.97 25.47
N SER A 306 7.78 5.09 26.13
CA SER A 306 7.59 5.25 27.58
C SER A 306 6.13 5.46 27.94
N GLU A 307 5.34 6.00 27.01
CA GLU A 307 3.91 6.21 27.12
C GLU A 307 3.17 5.66 25.89
N GLU A 308 1.88 5.37 26.04
CA GLU A 308 0.96 4.97 24.97
C GLU A 308 0.15 6.21 24.51
N ASP A 309 -0.25 6.26 23.23
CA ASP A 309 -1.14 7.29 22.62
C ASP A 309 -2.11 6.54 21.71
N CYS A 310 -3.14 5.96 22.32
CA CYS A 310 -4.00 5.01 21.63
C CYS A 310 -5.06 5.67 20.72
N ASP A 311 -5.32 6.97 20.88
CA ASP A 311 -6.21 7.73 19.99
C ASP A 311 -5.45 8.61 18.96
N GLU A 312 -4.11 8.53 18.99
CA GLU A 312 -3.17 9.22 18.09
C GLU A 312 -3.33 10.75 18.10
N ASN A 313 -3.73 11.32 19.23
CA ASN A 313 -3.97 12.75 19.36
C ASN A 313 -2.70 13.56 19.69
N GLY A 314 -1.59 12.88 19.98
CA GLY A 314 -0.29 13.48 20.33
C GLY A 314 -0.11 13.81 21.83
N VAL A 315 -1.02 13.38 22.69
CA VAL A 315 -0.96 13.46 24.16
C VAL A 315 -0.89 12.05 24.72
N PRO A 316 0.04 11.76 25.66
CA PRO A 316 0.10 10.48 26.34
C PRO A 316 -1.21 10.08 27.01
N ASP A 317 -1.56 8.80 26.95
CA ASP A 317 -2.78 8.25 27.54
C ASP A 317 -2.88 8.58 29.04
N SER A 318 -1.74 8.51 29.75
CA SER A 318 -1.64 8.85 31.18
C SER A 318 -2.12 10.26 31.50
N CYS A 319 -2.02 11.18 30.55
CA CYS A 319 -2.44 12.56 30.67
C CYS A 319 -3.89 12.78 30.23
N ASP A 320 -4.38 12.03 29.25
CA ASP A 320 -5.80 12.00 28.92
C ASP A 320 -6.64 11.41 30.06
N PHE A 321 -6.11 10.43 30.80
CA PHE A 321 -6.74 9.94 32.02
C PHE A 321 -6.87 11.05 33.07
N ALA A 322 -5.82 11.85 33.25
CA ALA A 322 -5.83 12.97 34.20
C ALA A 322 -6.81 14.08 33.81
N ASN A 323 -7.14 14.19 32.52
CA ASN A 323 -8.11 15.14 31.98
C ASN A 323 -9.55 14.59 31.90
N GLY A 324 -9.80 13.38 32.40
CA GLY A 324 -11.13 12.78 32.45
C GLY A 324 -11.55 12.12 31.13
N GLY A 325 -10.59 11.63 30.35
CA GLY A 325 -10.83 10.83 29.15
C GLY A 325 -11.33 9.40 29.40
N ASP A 326 -11.46 8.99 30.67
CA ASP A 326 -12.14 7.75 31.09
C ASP A 326 -13.42 8.12 31.86
N ALA A 327 -14.51 8.39 31.14
CA ALA A 327 -15.77 8.82 31.74
C ALA A 327 -16.41 7.71 32.58
N ASN A 328 -16.16 6.44 32.25
CA ASN A 328 -16.80 5.29 32.87
C ASN A 328 -15.96 4.67 34.04
N ASN A 329 -14.73 5.13 34.23
CA ASN A 329 -13.73 4.68 35.21
C ASN A 329 -13.38 3.19 35.14
N ASN A 330 -13.32 2.61 33.94
CA ASN A 330 -12.92 1.21 33.75
C ASN A 330 -11.40 1.02 33.62
N GLY A 331 -10.62 2.10 33.54
CA GLY A 331 -9.16 2.08 33.41
C GLY A 331 -8.65 2.00 31.96
N VAL A 332 -9.51 2.22 30.98
CA VAL A 332 -9.19 2.42 29.56
C VAL A 332 -9.72 3.80 29.16
N LEU A 333 -9.02 4.53 28.28
CA LEU A 333 -9.52 5.80 27.77
C LEU A 333 -10.72 5.56 26.86
N ASP A 334 -11.79 6.33 27.00
CA ASP A 334 -13.00 6.25 26.16
C ASP A 334 -12.64 6.30 24.65
N ALA A 335 -11.61 7.07 24.28
CA ALA A 335 -11.13 7.19 22.90
C ALA A 335 -10.42 5.93 22.38
N CYS A 336 -9.97 5.08 23.29
CA CYS A 336 -9.21 3.87 23.05
C CYS A 336 -9.94 2.59 23.47
N GLU A 337 -11.16 2.76 23.96
CA GLU A 337 -12.04 1.65 24.23
C GLU A 337 -12.53 1.08 22.89
N TYR A 338 -11.92 -0.04 22.50
CA TYR A 338 -12.45 -0.89 21.46
C TYR A 338 -13.70 -1.58 21.99
N TYR A 339 -14.84 -1.29 21.38
CA TYR A 339 -16.09 -1.98 21.66
C TYR A 339 -16.43 -2.88 20.49
N ALA A 340 -16.43 -4.18 20.73
CA ALA A 340 -16.86 -5.17 19.75
C ALA A 340 -18.34 -4.98 19.35
N TYR A 341 -19.17 -4.61 20.32
CA TYR A 341 -20.61 -4.42 20.13
C TYR A 341 -21.11 -3.18 20.86
N ARG A 342 -21.96 -2.40 20.20
CA ARG A 342 -22.59 -1.20 20.78
C ARG A 342 -24.09 -1.23 20.56
N ASN A 343 -24.85 -1.22 21.64
CA ASN A 343 -26.29 -1.01 21.59
C ASN A 343 -26.56 0.50 21.38
N LEU A 344 -27.11 0.86 20.22
CA LEU A 344 -27.34 2.24 19.81
C LEU A 344 -28.51 2.91 20.54
N ASP A 345 -29.40 2.13 21.14
CA ASP A 345 -30.60 2.64 21.79
C ASP A 345 -30.35 3.04 23.25
N ASN A 346 -29.44 2.36 23.94
CA ASN A 346 -29.07 2.66 25.32
C ASN A 346 -27.62 3.14 25.51
N GLY A 347 -26.76 3.04 24.47
CA GLY A 347 -25.36 3.46 24.49
C GLY A 347 -24.42 2.50 25.23
N GLN A 348 -24.90 1.34 25.66
CA GLN A 348 -24.07 0.32 26.30
C GLN A 348 -23.20 -0.40 25.27
N VAL A 349 -22.04 -0.86 25.74
CA VAL A 349 -20.97 -1.45 24.94
C VAL A 349 -20.54 -2.77 25.56
N TYR A 350 -20.13 -3.71 24.72
CA TYR A 350 -19.89 -5.09 25.09
C TYR A 350 -18.73 -5.69 24.28
N ASP A 351 -18.00 -6.63 24.89
CA ASP A 351 -16.91 -7.38 24.25
C ASP A 351 -17.41 -8.62 23.51
N LEU A 352 -18.54 -9.17 23.93
CA LEU A 352 -19.14 -10.41 23.38
C LEU A 352 -20.55 -10.14 22.89
N PHE A 353 -20.93 -10.76 21.76
CA PHE A 353 -22.28 -10.60 21.22
C PHE A 353 -23.32 -11.15 22.19
N ASP A 354 -23.00 -12.25 22.87
CA ASP A 354 -23.89 -12.89 23.81
C ASP A 354 -24.33 -11.92 24.92
N ASP A 355 -23.40 -11.17 25.51
CA ASP A 355 -23.70 -10.18 26.56
C ASP A 355 -24.55 -9.02 26.01
N ALA A 356 -24.20 -8.50 24.83
CA ALA A 356 -24.98 -7.46 24.15
C ALA A 356 -26.42 -7.91 23.91
N ALA A 357 -26.61 -9.12 23.38
CA ALA A 357 -27.92 -9.72 23.14
C ALA A 357 -28.66 -10.07 24.44
N ALA A 358 -27.96 -10.32 25.56
CA ALA A 358 -28.56 -10.60 26.87
C ALA A 358 -29.32 -9.38 27.39
N ASP A 359 -28.67 -8.23 27.30
CA ASP A 359 -29.12 -6.97 27.88
C ASP A 359 -30.08 -6.21 26.96
N ALA A 360 -29.96 -6.40 25.63
CA ALA A 360 -30.83 -5.75 24.66
C ALA A 360 -32.33 -6.10 24.81
N GLU A 361 -33.20 -5.16 24.50
CA GLU A 361 -34.64 -5.38 24.39
C GLU A 361 -35.07 -5.68 22.94
N ASN A 362 -36.33 -6.07 22.73
CA ASN A 362 -36.85 -6.25 21.37
C ASN A 362 -36.93 -4.90 20.64
N GLY A 363 -36.39 -4.84 19.43
CA GLY A 363 -36.31 -3.64 18.60
C GLY A 363 -35.03 -2.84 18.81
N ASP A 364 -34.13 -3.27 19.71
CA ASP A 364 -32.84 -2.62 19.89
C ASP A 364 -31.93 -2.85 18.69
N ARG A 365 -31.14 -1.84 18.39
CA ARG A 365 -30.14 -1.80 17.32
C ARG A 365 -28.75 -1.97 17.89
N ILE A 366 -28.00 -2.93 17.37
CA ILE A 366 -26.65 -3.25 17.81
C ILE A 366 -25.71 -3.07 16.61
N GLU A 367 -24.72 -2.20 16.75
CA GLU A 367 -23.57 -2.23 15.86
C GLU A 367 -22.60 -3.32 16.32
N ALA A 368 -22.15 -4.14 15.38
CA ALA A 368 -21.18 -5.20 15.61
C ALA A 368 -19.95 -4.93 14.74
N ASP A 369 -18.78 -4.82 15.33
CA ASP A 369 -17.54 -4.74 14.57
C ASP A 369 -17.28 -6.06 13.83
N PHE A 370 -16.87 -5.98 12.57
CA PHE A 370 -16.72 -7.18 11.73
C PHE A 370 -15.65 -8.14 12.25
N GLU A 371 -14.56 -7.66 12.86
CA GLU A 371 -13.51 -8.55 13.38
C GLU A 371 -14.03 -9.35 14.57
N ALA A 372 -14.80 -8.71 15.45
CA ALA A 372 -15.36 -9.35 16.62
C ALA A 372 -16.43 -10.38 16.26
N ILE A 373 -17.45 -10.02 15.47
CA ILE A 373 -18.54 -10.95 15.14
C ILE A 373 -18.06 -12.15 14.31
N ASN A 374 -17.03 -11.97 13.49
CA ASN A 374 -16.41 -13.05 12.72
C ASN A 374 -15.50 -13.95 13.57
N ALA A 375 -15.11 -13.51 14.77
CA ALA A 375 -14.36 -14.32 15.73
C ALA A 375 -15.25 -15.12 16.69
N GLU A 376 -16.56 -14.84 16.74
CA GLU A 376 -17.51 -15.56 17.58
C GLU A 376 -17.72 -17.01 17.10
N ASP A 377 -17.68 -17.96 18.03
CA ASP A 377 -18.10 -19.35 17.76
C ASP A 377 -19.64 -19.50 17.81
N HIS A 378 -20.32 -18.58 18.49
CA HIS A 378 -21.75 -18.58 18.68
C HIS A 378 -22.37 -17.18 18.71
N VAL A 379 -23.18 -16.87 17.70
CA VAL A 379 -23.99 -15.64 17.65
C VAL A 379 -25.45 -16.00 17.89
N ASP A 380 -25.98 -15.74 19.08
CA ASP A 380 -27.38 -16.03 19.44
C ASP A 380 -28.16 -14.76 19.75
N PHE A 381 -29.20 -14.49 18.96
CA PHE A 381 -30.10 -13.35 19.15
C PHE A 381 -31.08 -13.59 20.32
N ARG A 382 -31.01 -14.75 20.98
CA ARG A 382 -31.80 -15.12 22.18
C ARG A 382 -33.31 -15.04 21.94
N ASN A 383 -33.72 -15.33 20.70
CA ASN A 383 -35.11 -15.21 20.23
C ASN A 383 -35.70 -13.80 20.40
N LYS A 384 -34.85 -12.77 20.39
CA LYS A 384 -35.26 -11.36 20.41
C LYS A 384 -35.26 -10.78 19.00
N ALA A 385 -36.10 -9.76 18.79
CA ALA A 385 -36.18 -9.00 17.56
C ALA A 385 -35.07 -7.92 17.53
N LEU A 386 -33.81 -8.33 17.42
CA LEU A 386 -32.68 -7.40 17.38
C LEU A 386 -32.37 -6.99 15.93
N GLU A 387 -31.98 -5.75 15.72
CA GLU A 387 -31.43 -5.25 14.46
C GLU A 387 -29.92 -5.11 14.62
N VAL A 388 -29.16 -6.02 14.01
CA VAL A 388 -27.70 -6.07 14.13
C VAL A 388 -27.09 -5.61 12.81
N SER A 389 -26.27 -4.56 12.85
CA SER A 389 -25.54 -4.07 11.68
C SER A 389 -24.04 -4.31 11.86
N VAL A 390 -23.46 -5.10 10.96
CA VAL A 390 -22.01 -5.32 10.90
C VAL A 390 -21.36 -4.08 10.29
N VAL A 391 -20.45 -3.47 11.03
CA VAL A 391 -19.74 -2.24 10.65
C VAL A 391 -18.25 -2.51 10.40
N ASN A 392 -17.58 -1.56 9.73
CA ASN A 392 -16.16 -1.61 9.40
C ASN A 392 -15.71 -2.79 8.51
N GLY A 393 -16.64 -3.57 7.97
CA GLY A 393 -16.31 -4.70 7.11
C GLY A 393 -17.53 -5.49 6.67
N SER A 394 -17.39 -6.81 6.61
CA SER A 394 -18.41 -7.73 6.12
C SER A 394 -18.45 -8.97 7.00
N LEU A 395 -19.64 -9.57 7.11
CA LEU A 395 -19.84 -10.81 7.84
C LEU A 395 -19.17 -11.96 7.06
N ALA A 396 -18.23 -12.62 7.71
CA ALA A 396 -17.55 -13.81 7.26
C ALA A 396 -17.56 -14.82 8.41
N GLN A 397 -18.69 -15.51 8.57
CA GLN A 397 -18.88 -16.46 9.64
C GLN A 397 -17.91 -17.64 9.47
N PRO A 398 -17.09 -17.98 10.49
CA PRO A 398 -16.08 -19.01 10.36
C PRO A 398 -16.70 -20.42 10.33
N ASP A 399 -15.90 -21.39 9.87
CA ASP A 399 -16.26 -22.81 9.90
C ASP A 399 -16.68 -23.25 11.30
N GLU A 400 -17.66 -24.16 11.38
CA GLU A 400 -18.23 -24.71 12.62
C GLU A 400 -18.95 -23.72 13.55
N ALA A 401 -18.80 -22.41 13.35
CA ALA A 401 -19.55 -21.41 14.14
C ALA A 401 -21.05 -21.51 13.89
N THR A 402 -21.84 -21.01 14.83
CA THR A 402 -23.30 -21.09 14.74
C THR A 402 -23.95 -19.75 14.98
N MET A 403 -24.96 -19.44 14.18
CA MET A 403 -25.77 -18.24 14.30
C MET A 403 -27.24 -18.62 14.42
N ASN A 404 -27.90 -18.16 15.49
CA ASN A 404 -29.33 -18.32 15.70
C ASN A 404 -30.00 -16.95 15.64
N LEU A 405 -30.73 -16.72 14.56
CA LEU A 405 -31.54 -15.51 14.41
C LEU A 405 -32.77 -15.60 15.32
N GLY A 406 -33.24 -14.45 15.78
CA GLY A 406 -34.43 -14.32 16.62
C GLY A 406 -35.67 -13.96 15.81
N ASN A 407 -36.85 -14.19 16.41
CA ASN A 407 -38.10 -13.82 15.77
C ASN A 407 -38.22 -12.29 15.60
N GLY A 408 -38.39 -11.83 14.37
CA GLY A 408 -38.40 -10.42 13.98
C GLY A 408 -37.02 -9.77 13.99
N SER A 409 -35.94 -10.55 14.03
CA SER A 409 -34.57 -10.01 13.95
C SER A 409 -34.16 -9.69 12.53
N ARG A 410 -33.23 -8.75 12.39
CA ARG A 410 -32.60 -8.33 11.14
C ARG A 410 -31.09 -8.32 11.34
N LEU A 411 -30.36 -8.88 10.38
CA LEU A 411 -28.89 -8.86 10.36
C LEU A 411 -28.42 -8.25 9.04
N GLU A 412 -27.80 -7.08 9.13
CA GLU A 412 -27.16 -6.40 8.01
C GLU A 412 -25.67 -6.76 8.02
N GLY A 413 -25.25 -7.66 7.13
CA GLY A 413 -23.90 -8.22 7.17
C GLY A 413 -22.83 -7.40 6.44
N GLY A 414 -23.14 -6.17 6.00
CA GLY A 414 -22.25 -5.32 5.21
C GLY A 414 -22.34 -5.60 3.70
N ASP A 415 -21.26 -5.35 2.96
CA ASP A 415 -21.23 -5.52 1.50
C ASP A 415 -21.34 -6.99 1.09
N ASN A 416 -20.67 -7.90 1.80
CA ASN A 416 -20.71 -9.33 1.52
C ASN A 416 -21.10 -10.11 2.78
N VAL A 417 -21.77 -11.24 2.59
CA VAL A 417 -22.08 -12.20 3.65
C VAL A 417 -21.57 -13.56 3.25
N ASP A 418 -20.56 -14.07 3.95
CA ASP A 418 -20.05 -15.44 3.77
C ASP A 418 -20.40 -16.29 4.99
N ILE A 419 -21.09 -17.40 4.76
CA ILE A 419 -21.56 -18.32 5.79
C ILE A 419 -20.81 -19.65 5.62
N ALA A 420 -19.71 -19.83 6.35
CA ALA A 420 -18.98 -21.09 6.42
C ALA A 420 -19.41 -21.98 7.60
N GLY A 421 -20.10 -21.39 8.58
CA GLY A 421 -20.72 -22.08 9.71
C GLY A 421 -22.19 -22.47 9.46
N SER A 422 -23.03 -22.40 10.50
CA SER A 422 -24.46 -22.72 10.40
C SER A 422 -25.33 -21.56 10.85
N VAL A 423 -26.22 -21.09 9.98
CA VAL A 423 -27.25 -20.09 10.29
C VAL A 423 -28.61 -20.77 10.45
N ARG A 424 -29.38 -20.38 11.46
CA ARG A 424 -30.72 -20.93 11.70
C ARG A 424 -31.72 -19.84 12.05
N SER A 425 -32.85 -19.81 11.34
CA SER A 425 -33.97 -18.93 11.71
C SER A 425 -34.72 -19.45 12.94
N ASN A 426 -35.36 -18.55 13.68
CA ASN A 426 -36.32 -18.90 14.72
C ASN A 426 -37.54 -17.99 14.63
N GLY A 427 -38.72 -18.59 14.70
CA GLY A 427 -39.96 -17.84 14.78
C GLY A 427 -40.40 -17.28 13.43
N ALA A 428 -41.47 -16.49 13.47
CA ALA A 428 -42.28 -16.20 12.29
C ALA A 428 -41.57 -15.39 11.19
N HIS A 429 -40.48 -14.68 11.50
CA HIS A 429 -39.70 -13.92 10.51
C HIS A 429 -38.28 -13.66 11.03
N SER A 430 -37.30 -13.64 10.13
CA SER A 430 -35.93 -13.13 10.36
C SER A 430 -35.42 -12.61 9.02
N GLU A 431 -34.59 -11.58 9.01
CA GLU A 431 -34.06 -10.99 7.78
C GLU A 431 -32.52 -11.01 7.80
N MET A 432 -31.91 -11.33 6.66
CA MET A 432 -30.47 -11.13 6.45
C MET A 432 -30.24 -10.34 5.17
N THR A 433 -29.37 -9.33 5.25
CA THR A 433 -29.09 -8.43 4.12
C THR A 433 -27.60 -8.40 3.79
N ALA A 434 -27.28 -8.36 2.49
CA ALA A 434 -25.93 -8.12 1.97
C ALA A 434 -25.97 -7.07 0.85
N GLY A 435 -25.03 -6.12 0.84
CA GLY A 435 -24.99 -5.05 -0.15
C GLY A 435 -24.62 -5.48 -1.57
N SER A 436 -23.93 -6.62 -1.72
CA SER A 436 -23.42 -7.15 -2.99
C SER A 436 -23.71 -8.64 -3.15
N THR A 437 -23.13 -9.49 -2.30
CA THR A 437 -23.24 -10.95 -2.44
C THR A 437 -23.48 -11.64 -1.11
N MET A 438 -24.27 -12.70 -1.13
CA MET A 438 -24.40 -13.66 -0.03
C MET A 438 -24.00 -15.06 -0.51
N THR A 439 -23.14 -15.72 0.23
CA THR A 439 -22.66 -17.07 -0.09
C THR A 439 -22.84 -17.99 1.10
N ILE A 440 -23.48 -19.14 0.88
CA ILE A 440 -23.37 -20.28 1.78
C ILE A 440 -22.17 -21.10 1.27
N ALA A 441 -21.04 -21.03 1.97
CA ALA A 441 -19.83 -21.72 1.56
C ALA A 441 -20.03 -23.25 1.59
N SER A 442 -19.11 -24.00 0.96
CA SER A 442 -19.24 -25.46 0.85
C SER A 442 -19.29 -26.23 2.19
N THR A 443 -18.76 -25.64 3.26
CA THR A 443 -18.82 -26.14 4.64
C THR A 443 -20.04 -25.61 5.40
N GLY A 444 -20.65 -24.56 4.86
CA GLY A 444 -21.72 -23.81 5.47
C GLY A 444 -23.10 -24.43 5.31
N SER A 445 -24.00 -24.01 6.20
CA SER A 445 -25.40 -24.39 6.14
C SER A 445 -26.34 -23.27 6.57
N MET A 446 -27.50 -23.20 5.92
CA MET A 446 -28.62 -22.37 6.36
C MET A 446 -29.84 -23.26 6.61
N THR A 447 -30.44 -23.17 7.79
CA THR A 447 -31.65 -23.92 8.14
C THR A 447 -32.79 -22.99 8.49
N VAL A 448 -33.84 -23.04 7.69
CA VAL A 448 -35.16 -22.49 8.06
C VAL A 448 -35.86 -23.53 8.93
N ARG A 449 -36.03 -23.23 10.22
CA ARG A 449 -36.68 -24.15 11.17
C ARG A 449 -38.17 -24.30 10.88
N GLU A 450 -38.79 -25.32 11.49
CA GLU A 450 -40.22 -25.57 11.35
C GLU A 450 -41.04 -24.34 11.77
N ASN A 451 -42.06 -23.98 10.98
CA ASN A 451 -42.91 -22.81 11.22
C ASN A 451 -42.13 -21.50 11.39
N SER A 452 -40.93 -21.41 10.80
CA SER A 452 -40.10 -20.22 10.83
C SER A 452 -39.91 -19.68 9.43
N ALA A 453 -39.62 -18.38 9.30
CA ALA A 453 -39.30 -17.78 8.02
C ALA A 453 -37.93 -17.11 8.06
N ILE A 454 -37.25 -17.08 6.92
CA ILE A 454 -36.11 -16.20 6.69
C ILE A 454 -36.28 -15.49 5.35
N GLU A 455 -36.07 -14.20 5.34
CA GLU A 455 -36.04 -13.35 4.16
C GLU A 455 -34.59 -12.94 3.89
N ILE A 456 -34.15 -13.09 2.65
CA ILE A 456 -32.81 -12.72 2.21
C ILE A 456 -32.91 -11.57 1.21
N ASP A 457 -32.18 -10.49 1.48
CA ASP A 457 -32.03 -9.34 0.60
C ASP A 457 -30.56 -9.22 0.18
N SER A 458 -30.29 -9.52 -1.10
CA SER A 458 -28.94 -9.43 -1.66
C SER A 458 -29.01 -9.41 -3.20
N PRO A 459 -28.24 -8.57 -3.90
CA PRO A 459 -28.21 -8.61 -5.36
C PRO A 459 -27.87 -10.00 -5.93
N GLN A 460 -27.00 -10.76 -5.27
CA GLN A 460 -26.67 -12.13 -5.67
C GLN A 460 -26.59 -13.05 -4.47
N MET A 461 -27.08 -14.27 -4.62
CA MET A 461 -26.90 -15.32 -3.63
C MET A 461 -26.44 -16.63 -4.27
N ALA A 462 -25.41 -17.24 -3.68
CA ALA A 462 -24.91 -18.55 -4.07
C ALA A 462 -25.02 -19.54 -2.89
N ASN A 463 -25.53 -20.73 -3.17
CA ASN A 463 -25.47 -21.86 -2.24
C ASN A 463 -24.44 -22.88 -2.76
N ASP A 464 -23.25 -22.89 -2.18
CA ASP A 464 -22.23 -23.92 -2.42
C ASP A 464 -22.26 -25.02 -1.34
N GLY A 465 -22.91 -24.76 -0.21
CA GLY A 465 -23.10 -25.69 0.92
C GLY A 465 -24.49 -26.32 0.96
N GLU A 466 -25.18 -26.20 2.09
CA GLU A 466 -26.51 -26.78 2.30
C GLU A 466 -27.55 -25.75 2.77
N ILE A 467 -28.67 -25.66 2.06
CA ILE A 467 -29.88 -24.96 2.51
C ILE A 467 -30.95 -26.00 2.86
N THR A 468 -31.54 -25.89 4.05
CA THR A 468 -32.63 -26.77 4.48
C THR A 468 -33.84 -25.95 4.95
N VAL A 469 -34.97 -26.16 4.30
CA VAL A 469 -36.28 -25.62 4.69
C VAL A 469 -37.12 -26.73 5.32
N ARG A 470 -37.36 -26.63 6.62
CA ARG A 470 -38.14 -27.63 7.37
C ARG A 470 -39.65 -27.44 7.15
N ASP A 471 -40.44 -28.35 7.71
CA ASP A 471 -41.90 -28.35 7.56
C ASP A 471 -42.55 -27.03 7.94
N ALA A 472 -43.42 -26.52 7.06
CA ALA A 472 -44.05 -25.20 7.15
C ALA A 472 -43.06 -24.03 7.32
N GLY A 473 -41.79 -24.22 6.99
CA GLY A 473 -40.78 -23.16 6.93
C GLY A 473 -40.89 -22.37 5.62
N ASP A 474 -40.50 -21.10 5.67
CA ASP A 474 -40.57 -20.17 4.54
C ASP A 474 -39.18 -19.58 4.25
N LEU A 475 -38.66 -19.84 3.06
CA LEU A 475 -37.44 -19.22 2.54
C LEU A 475 -37.83 -18.19 1.48
N ASP A 476 -37.73 -16.92 1.83
CA ASP A 476 -38.04 -15.82 0.92
C ASP A 476 -36.77 -15.23 0.29
N LEU A 477 -36.59 -15.46 -1.01
CA LEU A 477 -35.53 -14.93 -1.84
C LEU A 477 -36.07 -13.95 -2.90
N ASN A 478 -37.27 -13.38 -2.72
CA ASN A 478 -37.84 -12.45 -3.69
C ASN A 478 -37.03 -11.16 -3.84
N LEU A 479 -36.28 -10.78 -2.81
CA LEU A 479 -35.34 -9.65 -2.81
C LEU A 479 -33.95 -10.05 -3.30
N VAL A 480 -33.75 -11.30 -3.71
CA VAL A 480 -32.53 -11.74 -4.37
C VAL A 480 -32.70 -11.61 -5.89
N ASP A 481 -31.85 -10.81 -6.55
CA ASP A 481 -31.96 -10.62 -8.01
C ASP A 481 -31.57 -11.89 -8.78
N PHE A 482 -30.60 -12.66 -8.27
CA PHE A 482 -30.18 -13.94 -8.84
C PHE A 482 -29.71 -14.92 -7.77
N PHE A 483 -30.43 -16.05 -7.63
CA PHE A 483 -30.04 -17.17 -6.79
C PHE A 483 -29.46 -18.33 -7.61
N LEU A 484 -28.28 -18.80 -7.21
CA LEU A 484 -27.59 -19.96 -7.80
C LEU A 484 -27.41 -21.08 -6.76
N ASN A 485 -27.99 -22.25 -7.02
CA ASN A 485 -27.73 -23.45 -6.24
C ASN A 485 -26.63 -24.29 -6.89
N ASN A 486 -25.45 -24.36 -6.27
CA ASN A 486 -24.34 -25.25 -6.63
C ASN A 486 -24.19 -26.45 -5.69
N GLY A 487 -24.68 -26.32 -4.46
CA GLY A 487 -24.67 -27.34 -3.41
C GLY A 487 -26.03 -28.03 -3.28
N THR A 488 -26.47 -28.27 -2.04
CA THR A 488 -27.70 -29.00 -1.73
C THR A 488 -28.80 -28.06 -1.24
N LEU A 489 -30.00 -28.17 -1.80
CA LEU A 489 -31.21 -27.53 -1.29
C LEU A 489 -32.25 -28.59 -0.91
N ASN A 490 -32.68 -28.58 0.35
CA ASN A 490 -33.68 -29.49 0.90
C ASN A 490 -34.94 -28.72 1.28
N SER A 491 -36.12 -29.22 0.91
CA SER A 491 -37.40 -28.76 1.46
C SER A 491 -38.31 -29.92 1.84
N TYR A 492 -38.91 -29.82 3.03
CA TYR A 492 -39.68 -30.90 3.65
C TYR A 492 -41.11 -30.46 3.98
N GLY A 493 -42.07 -31.36 3.76
CA GLY A 493 -43.46 -31.17 4.18
C GLY A 493 -44.15 -30.05 3.41
N ASP A 494 -44.76 -29.11 4.14
CA ASP A 494 -45.47 -27.95 3.59
C ASP A 494 -44.54 -26.70 3.45
N ALA A 495 -43.22 -26.91 3.33
CA ALA A 495 -42.25 -25.84 3.11
C ALA A 495 -42.59 -24.95 1.90
N ALA A 496 -42.25 -23.66 1.99
CA ALA A 496 -42.37 -22.69 0.92
C ALA A 496 -41.01 -22.09 0.59
N ILE A 497 -40.72 -21.96 -0.70
CA ILE A 497 -39.54 -21.26 -1.21
C ILE A 497 -40.02 -20.25 -2.24
N HIS A 498 -39.65 -18.99 -2.06
CA HIS A 498 -39.95 -17.91 -2.99
C HIS A 498 -38.66 -17.42 -3.63
N ALA A 499 -38.65 -17.28 -4.95
CA ALA A 499 -37.49 -16.73 -5.66
C ALA A 499 -37.93 -16.04 -6.96
N SER A 500 -37.38 -14.85 -7.20
CA SER A 500 -37.63 -14.09 -8.43
C SER A 500 -36.86 -14.67 -9.63
N SER A 501 -35.63 -15.13 -9.37
CA SER A 501 -34.74 -15.80 -10.32
C SER A 501 -34.00 -16.92 -9.61
N PHE A 502 -34.14 -18.15 -10.10
CA PHE A 502 -33.59 -19.34 -9.47
C PHE A 502 -32.94 -20.25 -10.52
N SER A 503 -31.66 -20.57 -10.32
CA SER A 503 -30.92 -21.53 -11.13
C SER A 503 -30.36 -22.65 -10.27
N ASN A 504 -30.73 -23.91 -10.56
CA ASN A 504 -30.03 -25.08 -10.07
C ASN A 504 -28.93 -25.46 -11.06
N SER A 505 -27.67 -25.30 -10.67
CA SER A 505 -26.53 -25.52 -11.55
C SER A 505 -26.30 -27.02 -11.81
N ALA A 506 -25.41 -27.35 -12.74
CA ALA A 506 -25.08 -28.75 -13.06
C ALA A 506 -24.47 -29.55 -11.88
N SER A 507 -23.94 -28.87 -10.86
CA SER A 507 -23.48 -29.52 -9.63
C SER A 507 -24.52 -29.52 -8.51
N GLY A 508 -25.62 -28.77 -8.69
CA GLY A 508 -26.62 -28.55 -7.67
C GLY A 508 -27.60 -29.72 -7.54
N ASP A 509 -27.87 -30.08 -6.29
CA ASP A 509 -28.83 -31.09 -5.89
C ASP A 509 -30.00 -30.45 -5.15
N MET A 510 -31.22 -30.77 -5.56
CA MET A 510 -32.45 -30.35 -4.90
C MET A 510 -33.26 -31.57 -4.46
N PHE A 511 -33.67 -31.61 -3.20
CA PHE A 511 -34.60 -32.60 -2.65
C PHE A 511 -35.82 -31.87 -2.10
N VAL A 512 -36.90 -31.83 -2.87
CA VAL A 512 -37.97 -30.85 -2.64
C VAL A 512 -39.33 -31.49 -2.37
N SER A 513 -40.11 -30.76 -1.56
CA SER A 513 -41.54 -30.95 -1.33
C SER A 513 -42.18 -29.62 -0.95
N GLY A 514 -43.51 -29.54 -1.01
CA GLY A 514 -44.25 -28.32 -0.67
C GLY A 514 -44.42 -27.39 -1.87
N HIS A 515 -44.15 -26.09 -1.69
CA HIS A 515 -44.42 -25.05 -2.69
C HIS A 515 -43.14 -24.32 -3.11
N LEU A 516 -42.94 -24.24 -4.42
CA LEU A 516 -41.88 -23.50 -5.08
C LEU A 516 -42.51 -22.34 -5.86
N TYR A 517 -42.43 -21.14 -5.30
CA TYR A 517 -42.95 -19.90 -5.88
C TYR A 517 -41.88 -19.24 -6.75
N MET A 518 -41.56 -19.90 -7.86
CA MET A 518 -40.48 -19.48 -8.77
C MET A 518 -40.65 -20.09 -10.15
N THR A 519 -39.87 -19.59 -11.11
CA THR A 519 -39.47 -20.34 -12.31
C THR A 519 -38.20 -21.12 -11.97
N LEU A 520 -38.16 -22.40 -12.30
CA LEU A 520 -37.05 -23.29 -11.97
C LEU A 520 -36.24 -23.59 -13.24
N ASP A 521 -35.04 -23.00 -13.33
CA ASP A 521 -34.02 -23.37 -14.30
C ASP A 521 -33.15 -24.49 -13.71
N ASN A 522 -33.31 -25.73 -14.18
CA ASN A 522 -32.63 -26.91 -13.65
C ASN A 522 -31.64 -27.51 -14.65
N SER A 523 -30.34 -27.35 -14.39
CA SER A 523 -29.27 -28.09 -15.09
C SER A 523 -28.69 -29.24 -14.27
N GLY A 524 -29.00 -29.29 -12.96
CA GLY A 524 -28.54 -30.32 -12.02
C GLY A 524 -29.58 -31.41 -11.77
N SER A 525 -29.68 -31.86 -10.53
CA SER A 525 -30.64 -32.89 -10.09
C SER A 525 -31.72 -32.27 -9.22
N CYS A 526 -32.99 -32.51 -9.57
CA CYS A 526 -34.16 -32.12 -8.80
C CYS A 526 -35.02 -33.35 -8.48
N GLN A 527 -35.04 -33.75 -7.21
CA GLN A 527 -35.72 -34.95 -6.74
C GLN A 527 -36.90 -34.56 -5.85
N LEU A 528 -38.10 -34.97 -6.25
CA LEU A 528 -39.31 -34.76 -5.47
C LEU A 528 -39.42 -35.86 -4.41
N THR A 529 -39.50 -35.44 -3.15
CA THR A 529 -39.58 -36.33 -1.98
C THR A 529 -41.00 -36.43 -1.41
N ALA A 530 -41.88 -35.49 -1.79
CA ALA A 530 -43.32 -35.58 -1.60
C ALA A 530 -44.04 -34.76 -2.69
N ASN A 531 -45.33 -34.49 -2.51
CA ASN A 531 -46.07 -33.62 -3.41
C ASN A 531 -45.42 -32.24 -3.48
N THR A 532 -45.20 -31.76 -4.70
CA THR A 532 -44.54 -30.48 -4.96
C THR A 532 -45.36 -29.67 -5.95
N VAL A 533 -45.56 -28.39 -5.63
CA VAL A 533 -46.22 -27.41 -6.51
C VAL A 533 -45.18 -26.39 -6.95
N LEU A 534 -44.96 -26.26 -8.25
CA LEU A 534 -44.16 -25.20 -8.86
C LEU A 534 -45.11 -24.19 -9.51
N THR A 535 -45.06 -22.93 -9.11
CA THR A 535 -46.01 -21.93 -9.63
C THR A 535 -45.60 -21.30 -10.95
N GLY A 536 -44.31 -21.28 -11.26
CA GLY A 536 -43.76 -20.78 -12.53
C GLY A 536 -43.48 -21.90 -13.53
N ASP A 537 -42.56 -21.62 -14.45
CA ASP A 537 -42.14 -22.56 -15.48
C ASP A 537 -41.05 -23.50 -14.95
N LEU A 538 -40.95 -24.70 -15.52
CA LEU A 538 -39.83 -25.62 -15.33
C LEU A 538 -39.02 -25.67 -16.63
N ASN A 539 -37.80 -25.15 -16.61
CA ASN A 539 -36.82 -25.31 -17.68
C ASN A 539 -35.81 -26.36 -17.24
N ASN A 540 -35.94 -27.59 -17.78
CA ASN A 540 -35.13 -28.73 -17.36
C ASN A 540 -34.11 -29.10 -18.43
N ASP A 541 -32.83 -28.86 -18.17
CA ASP A 541 -31.69 -29.38 -18.92
C ASP A 541 -30.95 -30.51 -18.16
N GLY A 542 -31.33 -30.76 -16.90
CA GLY A 542 -30.76 -31.79 -16.02
C GLY A 542 -31.73 -32.95 -15.74
N LEU A 543 -31.71 -33.47 -14.51
CA LEU A 543 -32.60 -34.53 -14.06
C LEU A 543 -33.73 -33.97 -13.20
N VAL A 544 -34.96 -34.35 -13.50
CA VAL A 544 -36.11 -34.26 -12.60
C VAL A 544 -36.61 -35.67 -12.31
N SER A 545 -36.57 -36.08 -11.05
CA SER A 545 -37.07 -37.38 -10.62
C SER A 545 -38.10 -37.25 -9.53
N ALA A 546 -39.22 -37.94 -9.66
CA ALA A 546 -40.26 -37.94 -8.64
C ALA A 546 -40.21 -39.25 -7.86
N VAL A 547 -39.34 -39.28 -6.84
CA VAL A 547 -39.09 -40.48 -6.01
C VAL A 547 -40.25 -40.76 -5.05
N ALA A 548 -40.97 -39.73 -4.61
CA ALA A 548 -42.19 -39.88 -3.84
C ALA A 548 -43.08 -38.66 -4.03
N GLY A 549 -44.33 -38.86 -4.47
CA GLY A 549 -45.31 -37.78 -4.61
C GLY A 549 -45.61 -37.35 -6.05
N GLN A 550 -46.37 -36.27 -6.18
CA GLN A 550 -46.85 -35.73 -7.45
C GLN A 550 -46.28 -34.33 -7.71
N MET A 551 -45.98 -34.03 -8.97
CA MET A 551 -45.54 -32.70 -9.39
C MET A 551 -46.70 -31.95 -10.04
N TYR A 552 -46.93 -30.73 -9.58
CA TYR A 552 -47.88 -29.79 -10.16
C TYR A 552 -47.13 -28.56 -10.64
N VAL A 553 -47.04 -28.38 -11.96
CA VAL A 553 -46.47 -27.18 -12.58
C VAL A 553 -47.63 -26.31 -13.07
N LEU A 554 -47.71 -25.08 -12.56
CA LEU A 554 -48.75 -24.13 -12.96
C LEU A 554 -48.35 -23.33 -14.21
N GLY A 555 -47.06 -23.20 -14.51
CA GLY A 555 -46.53 -22.68 -15.76
C GLY A 555 -46.35 -23.74 -16.84
N ASP A 556 -45.38 -23.49 -17.71
CA ASP A 556 -44.95 -24.37 -18.80
C ASP A 556 -43.82 -25.32 -18.34
N ILE A 557 -43.66 -26.45 -19.00
CA ILE A 557 -42.48 -27.31 -18.89
C ILE A 557 -41.74 -27.32 -20.22
N ASN A 558 -40.46 -26.92 -20.19
CA ASN A 558 -39.51 -27.05 -21.29
C ASN A 558 -38.45 -28.08 -20.89
N ASN A 559 -38.55 -29.31 -21.39
CA ASN A 559 -37.66 -30.42 -21.05
C ASN A 559 -36.65 -30.70 -22.16
N ASN A 560 -35.38 -30.40 -21.92
CA ASN A 560 -34.23 -30.85 -22.72
C ASN A 560 -33.37 -31.89 -22.00
N GLY A 561 -33.61 -32.13 -20.70
CA GLY A 561 -32.97 -33.15 -19.89
C GLY A 561 -33.83 -34.40 -19.70
N ASP A 562 -33.80 -34.99 -18.51
CA ASP A 562 -34.50 -36.23 -18.16
C ASP A 562 -35.60 -36.01 -17.13
N ILE A 563 -36.83 -36.44 -17.43
CA ILE A 563 -37.95 -36.54 -16.46
C ILE A 563 -38.24 -38.01 -16.21
N VAL A 564 -38.09 -38.45 -14.96
CA VAL A 564 -38.23 -39.86 -14.57
C VAL A 564 -39.22 -40.02 -13.41
N GLY A 565 -40.29 -40.77 -13.65
CA GLY A 565 -41.22 -41.18 -12.59
C GLY A 565 -40.62 -42.21 -11.61
N ASP A 566 -41.23 -42.34 -10.44
CA ASP A 566 -40.77 -43.22 -9.35
C ASP A 566 -40.49 -44.67 -9.80
N VAL A 567 -39.24 -45.13 -9.60
CA VAL A 567 -38.79 -46.50 -9.89
C VAL A 567 -38.66 -47.35 -8.60
N GLY A 568 -39.10 -46.81 -7.45
CA GLY A 568 -38.96 -47.39 -6.12
C GLY A 568 -39.82 -48.64 -5.85
N ASP A 569 -39.25 -49.56 -5.07
CA ASP A 569 -39.61 -50.97 -4.87
C ASP A 569 -40.90 -51.28 -4.07
N GLY A 570 -41.90 -50.38 -4.03
CA GLY A 570 -43.11 -50.65 -3.27
C GLY A 570 -44.22 -49.61 -3.34
N VAL A 571 -45.15 -49.80 -4.29
CA VAL A 571 -46.57 -49.39 -4.26
C VAL A 571 -46.84 -47.97 -3.71
N ARG A 572 -46.71 -46.97 -4.60
CA ARG A 572 -47.70 -45.88 -4.70
C ARG A 572 -48.09 -45.67 -6.16
N ALA A 573 -48.92 -46.58 -6.67
CA ALA A 573 -49.60 -46.40 -7.96
C ALA A 573 -50.35 -45.04 -7.95
N GLY A 574 -50.06 -44.16 -8.91
CA GLY A 574 -50.72 -42.87 -9.07
C GLY A 574 -49.83 -41.62 -9.00
N GLY A 575 -48.55 -41.71 -9.39
CA GLY A 575 -47.73 -40.52 -9.62
C GLY A 575 -48.30 -39.69 -10.79
N ASN A 576 -48.48 -38.39 -10.58
CA ASN A 576 -49.03 -37.50 -11.59
C ASN A 576 -48.02 -36.38 -11.84
N LEU A 577 -47.67 -36.18 -13.10
CA LEU A 577 -47.07 -34.94 -13.57
C LEU A 577 -48.19 -34.11 -14.20
N ARG A 578 -48.56 -33.00 -13.56
CA ARG A 578 -49.60 -32.12 -14.07
C ARG A 578 -48.99 -30.79 -14.48
N VAL A 579 -49.27 -30.40 -15.70
CA VAL A 579 -48.83 -29.13 -16.29
C VAL A 579 -50.08 -28.35 -16.64
N SER A 580 -50.21 -27.15 -16.07
CA SER A 580 -51.34 -26.28 -16.41
C SER A 580 -51.09 -25.54 -17.72
N GLY A 581 -49.84 -25.19 -18.00
CA GLY A 581 -49.39 -24.62 -19.27
C GLY A 581 -48.99 -25.67 -20.30
N ASN A 582 -48.06 -25.28 -21.17
CA ASN A 582 -47.54 -26.11 -22.26
C ASN A 582 -46.51 -27.13 -21.76
N PHE A 583 -46.39 -28.24 -22.47
CA PHE A 583 -45.33 -29.22 -22.26
C PHE A 583 -44.55 -29.40 -23.56
N THR A 584 -43.24 -29.15 -23.53
CA THR A 584 -42.34 -29.38 -24.65
C THR A 584 -41.22 -30.31 -24.18
N ALA A 585 -40.98 -31.39 -24.94
CA ALA A 585 -39.84 -32.28 -24.74
C ALA A 585 -38.98 -32.25 -26.02
N GLY A 586 -37.72 -31.83 -25.87
CA GLY A 586 -36.73 -31.81 -26.95
C GLY A 586 -36.34 -33.20 -27.42
N ALA A 587 -35.72 -33.29 -28.59
CA ALA A 587 -35.32 -34.56 -29.19
C ALA A 587 -34.37 -35.34 -28.27
N ASP A 588 -33.33 -34.66 -27.81
CA ASP A 588 -32.36 -35.26 -26.93
C ASP A 588 -32.82 -35.20 -25.45
N SER A 589 -34.12 -35.34 -25.15
CA SER A 589 -34.67 -35.38 -23.78
C SER A 589 -35.27 -36.76 -23.44
N SER A 590 -35.52 -37.06 -22.16
CA SER A 590 -36.18 -38.30 -21.75
C SER A 590 -37.47 -38.05 -20.97
N LEU A 591 -38.45 -38.93 -21.16
CA LEU A 591 -39.71 -39.00 -20.43
C LEU A 591 -40.02 -40.47 -20.08
N ILE A 592 -39.83 -40.82 -18.80
CA ILE A 592 -40.06 -42.18 -18.29
C ILE A 592 -41.28 -42.15 -17.35
N LEU A 593 -42.36 -42.77 -17.78
CA LEU A 593 -43.65 -42.89 -17.07
C LEU A 593 -43.89 -44.36 -16.69
N PRO A 594 -43.56 -44.77 -15.45
CA PRO A 594 -43.77 -46.15 -15.01
C PRO A 594 -45.26 -46.46 -14.78
N ALA A 595 -45.57 -47.72 -14.48
CA ALA A 595 -46.94 -48.20 -14.35
C ALA A 595 -47.82 -47.35 -13.43
N GLY A 596 -48.94 -46.87 -13.98
CA GLY A 596 -49.91 -46.04 -13.25
C GLY A 596 -49.50 -44.57 -13.07
N TRP A 597 -48.44 -44.12 -13.74
CA TRP A 597 -48.13 -42.70 -13.88
C TRP A 597 -48.96 -42.02 -14.97
N GLN A 598 -49.34 -40.77 -14.73
CA GLN A 598 -50.05 -39.95 -15.71
C GLN A 598 -49.39 -38.59 -15.90
N LEU A 599 -49.00 -38.28 -17.13
CA LEU A 599 -48.74 -36.92 -17.60
C LEU A 599 -50.08 -36.29 -18.02
N THR A 600 -50.42 -35.15 -17.44
CA THR A 600 -51.59 -34.36 -17.83
C THR A 600 -51.17 -32.95 -18.22
N VAL A 601 -51.44 -32.57 -19.47
CA VAL A 601 -51.07 -31.26 -20.02
C VAL A 601 -52.32 -30.43 -20.27
N GLY A 602 -52.35 -29.22 -19.71
CA GLY A 602 -53.44 -28.25 -19.82
C GLY A 602 -53.23 -27.19 -20.91
N GLY A 603 -52.07 -27.16 -21.57
CA GLY A 603 -51.74 -26.33 -22.72
C GLY A 603 -51.47 -27.16 -23.97
N ASP A 604 -50.61 -26.66 -24.85
CA ASP A 604 -50.09 -27.43 -25.98
C ASP A 604 -49.03 -28.44 -25.50
N CYS A 605 -48.87 -29.53 -26.24
CA CYS A 605 -48.04 -30.66 -25.84
C CYS A 605 -47.27 -31.11 -27.07
N ASP A 606 -45.95 -30.94 -27.04
CA ASP A 606 -45.04 -31.24 -28.13
C ASP A 606 -43.95 -32.16 -27.62
N ILE A 607 -43.99 -33.43 -28.06
CA ILE A 607 -43.02 -34.46 -27.69
C ILE A 607 -42.18 -34.77 -28.92
N ALA A 608 -40.98 -34.20 -28.98
CA ALA A 608 -40.05 -34.35 -30.09
C ALA A 608 -38.92 -35.37 -29.82
N ILE A 609 -39.00 -36.11 -28.71
CA ILE A 609 -38.05 -37.18 -28.33
C ILE A 609 -37.86 -38.10 -29.52
N ASP A 610 -36.60 -38.40 -29.86
CA ASP A 610 -36.23 -39.14 -31.07
C ASP A 610 -35.49 -40.44 -30.75
N GLU A 611 -34.79 -40.49 -29.62
CA GLU A 611 -34.19 -41.74 -29.15
C GLU A 611 -35.20 -42.57 -28.38
N SER A 612 -35.38 -43.76 -28.89
CA SER A 612 -36.48 -44.61 -28.55
C SER A 612 -36.41 -45.10 -27.09
N ASN A 613 -35.22 -45.42 -26.57
CA ASN A 613 -35.00 -45.73 -25.16
C ASN A 613 -35.24 -44.57 -24.18
N ARG A 614 -35.68 -43.39 -24.64
CA ARG A 614 -35.88 -42.18 -23.84
C ARG A 614 -37.35 -41.81 -23.64
N LEU A 615 -38.28 -42.31 -24.48
CA LEU A 615 -39.71 -42.29 -24.19
C LEU A 615 -40.14 -43.67 -23.70
N VAL A 616 -40.28 -43.83 -22.38
CA VAL A 616 -40.72 -45.10 -21.78
C VAL A 616 -42.06 -44.88 -21.09
N ALA A 617 -43.15 -45.08 -21.82
CA ALA A 617 -44.52 -44.78 -21.35
C ALA A 617 -45.54 -45.91 -21.57
N ILE A 618 -45.08 -47.14 -21.82
CA ILE A 618 -45.93 -48.30 -22.15
C ILE A 618 -46.93 -48.65 -21.03
N ASP A 619 -46.55 -48.46 -19.76
CA ASP A 619 -47.45 -48.70 -18.62
C ASP A 619 -48.08 -47.39 -18.08
N GLY A 620 -47.82 -46.27 -18.76
CA GLY A 620 -48.21 -44.92 -18.36
C GLY A 620 -49.39 -44.35 -19.16
N THR A 621 -49.86 -43.18 -18.74
CA THR A 621 -50.89 -42.42 -19.46
C THR A 621 -50.36 -41.03 -19.83
N ILE A 622 -50.50 -40.67 -21.10
CA ILE A 622 -50.31 -39.29 -21.58
C ILE A 622 -51.69 -38.73 -21.91
N ARG A 623 -52.09 -37.68 -21.19
CA ARG A 623 -53.37 -37.00 -21.40
C ARG A 623 -53.15 -35.55 -21.82
N MET A 624 -53.55 -35.24 -23.03
CA MET A 624 -53.48 -33.90 -23.61
C MET A 624 -54.88 -33.26 -23.51
N ASN A 625 -55.11 -32.37 -22.54
CA ASN A 625 -56.41 -31.69 -22.32
C ASN A 625 -56.53 -30.39 -23.15
N LEU A 626 -57.60 -29.61 -22.94
CA LEU A 626 -57.90 -28.29 -23.56
C LEU A 626 -56.66 -27.40 -23.74
N GLY A 627 -56.57 -26.62 -24.81
CA GLY A 627 -55.53 -25.57 -24.95
C GLY A 627 -55.83 -24.63 -26.13
N ALA A 628 -55.13 -23.51 -26.19
CA ALA A 628 -55.49 -22.38 -27.05
C ALA A 628 -54.84 -22.46 -28.44
N ASN A 629 -55.63 -22.71 -29.49
CA ASN A 629 -55.31 -22.47 -30.92
C ASN A 629 -53.98 -23.03 -31.51
N GLY A 630 -53.20 -23.84 -30.80
CA GLY A 630 -52.07 -24.60 -31.33
C GLY A 630 -52.41 -26.08 -31.55
N ALA A 631 -51.70 -26.72 -32.48
CA ALA A 631 -51.76 -28.18 -32.65
C ALA A 631 -50.60 -28.79 -31.87
N SER A 632 -50.93 -29.72 -30.96
CA SER A 632 -49.97 -30.55 -30.26
C SER A 632 -49.33 -31.54 -31.23
N THR A 633 -48.08 -31.92 -30.98
CA THR A 633 -47.35 -32.88 -31.80
C THR A 633 -46.76 -34.01 -30.97
N ILE A 634 -46.64 -35.18 -31.60
CA ILE A 634 -45.97 -36.34 -31.02
C ILE A 634 -45.18 -37.07 -32.11
N GLU A 635 -43.92 -37.33 -31.83
CA GLU A 635 -42.99 -38.00 -32.75
C GLU A 635 -43.35 -39.51 -32.88
N ALA A 636 -43.34 -40.02 -34.10
CA ALA A 636 -43.33 -41.45 -34.40
C ALA A 636 -41.91 -41.99 -34.20
N MET A 637 -41.76 -43.14 -33.54
CA MET A 637 -40.43 -43.67 -33.14
C MET A 637 -40.32 -45.19 -33.21
N SER A 638 -41.42 -45.89 -33.48
CA SER A 638 -41.45 -47.34 -33.45
C SER A 638 -41.00 -47.94 -34.78
N GLU A 639 -40.33 -49.10 -34.71
CA GLU A 639 -40.08 -49.93 -35.89
C GLU A 639 -41.42 -50.40 -36.45
N ASP A 640 -41.60 -50.34 -37.77
CA ASP A 640 -42.77 -50.90 -38.43
C ASP A 640 -42.77 -52.44 -38.38
N LEU A 641 -43.47 -52.97 -37.38
CA LEU A 641 -43.73 -54.40 -37.25
C LEU A 641 -45.09 -54.78 -37.87
N GLY A 642 -45.79 -53.82 -38.47
CA GLY A 642 -47.13 -53.97 -39.00
C GLY A 642 -48.21 -54.09 -37.92
N GLU A 643 -49.36 -54.62 -38.31
CA GLU A 643 -50.52 -54.85 -37.46
C GLU A 643 -50.30 -56.04 -36.51
N THR A 644 -49.35 -55.95 -35.58
CA THR A 644 -49.00 -57.03 -34.65
C THR A 644 -48.85 -56.51 -33.22
N LEU A 645 -49.20 -57.38 -32.26
CA LEU A 645 -48.96 -57.12 -30.83
C LEU A 645 -47.46 -57.04 -30.49
N ASP A 646 -46.57 -57.55 -31.35
CA ASP A 646 -45.12 -57.38 -31.17
C ASP A 646 -44.70 -55.90 -31.24
N GLY A 647 -45.53 -55.04 -31.84
CA GLY A 647 -45.32 -53.59 -31.87
C GLY A 647 -45.60 -52.89 -30.54
N VAL A 648 -46.39 -53.52 -29.66
CA VAL A 648 -46.90 -52.91 -28.43
C VAL A 648 -46.18 -53.46 -27.21
N VAL A 649 -44.86 -53.37 -27.25
CA VAL A 649 -43.96 -53.80 -26.19
C VAL A 649 -43.01 -52.66 -25.83
N ALA A 650 -42.47 -52.68 -24.61
CA ALA A 650 -41.53 -51.65 -24.13
C ALA A 650 -40.32 -51.47 -25.06
N SER A 651 -39.86 -52.53 -25.73
CA SER A 651 -38.72 -52.47 -26.67
C SER A 651 -39.05 -51.85 -28.02
N ASN A 652 -40.32 -51.54 -28.31
CA ASN A 652 -40.76 -50.88 -29.53
C ASN A 652 -41.52 -49.56 -29.24
N PHE A 653 -41.29 -48.96 -28.07
CA PHE A 653 -41.62 -47.55 -27.80
C PHE A 653 -43.11 -47.22 -27.85
N ALA A 654 -43.93 -48.24 -27.61
CA ALA A 654 -45.36 -48.06 -27.55
C ALA A 654 -45.76 -47.20 -26.34
N ILE A 655 -46.78 -46.39 -26.56
CA ILE A 655 -47.44 -45.62 -25.50
C ILE A 655 -48.52 -46.51 -24.89
N GLY A 656 -48.65 -46.54 -23.57
CA GLY A 656 -49.75 -47.26 -22.92
C GLY A 656 -51.09 -46.63 -23.27
N THR A 657 -51.50 -45.61 -22.52
CA THR A 657 -52.72 -44.87 -22.83
C THR A 657 -52.41 -43.48 -23.35
N LEU A 658 -52.84 -43.18 -24.58
CA LEU A 658 -52.84 -41.82 -25.13
C LEU A 658 -54.27 -41.28 -25.14
N THR A 659 -54.53 -40.22 -24.39
CA THR A 659 -55.83 -39.55 -24.39
C THR A 659 -55.77 -38.16 -24.98
N ILE A 660 -56.54 -37.95 -26.05
CA ILE A 660 -56.75 -36.66 -26.71
C ILE A 660 -58.02 -36.04 -26.15
N GLY A 661 -57.85 -35.05 -25.29
CA GLY A 661 -58.92 -34.39 -24.57
C GLY A 661 -59.78 -33.47 -25.45
N VAL A 662 -61.00 -33.20 -24.97
CA VAL A 662 -62.00 -32.34 -25.65
C VAL A 662 -61.38 -31.09 -26.27
N GLY A 663 -61.63 -30.87 -27.57
CA GLY A 663 -61.25 -29.64 -28.26
C GLY A 663 -59.79 -29.54 -28.70
N LYS A 664 -58.96 -30.56 -28.44
CA LYS A 664 -57.56 -30.60 -28.90
C LYS A 664 -57.40 -31.17 -30.30
N THR A 665 -56.35 -30.74 -30.98
CA THR A 665 -55.84 -31.38 -32.19
C THR A 665 -54.41 -31.84 -31.93
N VAL A 666 -54.14 -33.12 -32.17
CA VAL A 666 -52.81 -33.74 -32.05
C VAL A 666 -52.43 -34.29 -33.41
N ASN A 667 -51.24 -33.92 -33.91
CA ASN A 667 -50.67 -34.47 -35.13
C ASN A 667 -49.50 -35.39 -34.77
N VAL A 668 -49.46 -36.56 -35.40
CA VAL A 668 -48.24 -37.36 -35.42
C VAL A 668 -47.26 -36.69 -36.39
N VAL A 669 -45.99 -36.65 -36.01
CA VAL A 669 -44.91 -36.10 -36.83
C VAL A 669 -43.80 -37.14 -36.94
N ASP A 670 -43.11 -37.11 -38.07
CA ASP A 670 -41.89 -37.89 -38.34
C ASP A 670 -40.88 -36.86 -38.86
N ASN A 671 -40.28 -36.15 -37.92
CA ASN A 671 -39.30 -35.10 -38.18
C ASN A 671 -37.86 -35.63 -38.09
N ARG A 672 -37.65 -36.80 -37.50
CA ARG A 672 -36.33 -37.46 -37.38
C ARG A 672 -36.43 -38.94 -37.73
N VAL A 673 -35.39 -39.45 -38.41
CA VAL A 673 -35.23 -40.87 -38.74
C VAL A 673 -34.28 -41.52 -37.73
N ASN A 674 -34.86 -42.31 -36.85
CA ASN A 674 -34.32 -43.06 -35.72
C ASN A 674 -34.03 -44.56 -36.04
N GLY A 675 -34.40 -45.03 -37.24
CA GLY A 675 -34.11 -46.39 -37.74
C GLY A 675 -33.97 -46.53 -39.27
N GLU A 676 -33.69 -47.76 -39.75
CA GLU A 676 -33.87 -48.10 -41.17
C GLU A 676 -35.31 -48.56 -41.41
N GLY A 677 -36.16 -47.73 -42.00
CA GLY A 677 -37.57 -48.04 -42.25
C GLY A 677 -38.45 -46.79 -42.22
N ASP A 678 -39.76 -46.96 -42.41
CA ASP A 678 -40.75 -45.92 -42.10
C ASP A 678 -41.03 -45.97 -40.59
N GLU A 679 -41.11 -44.80 -39.94
CA GLU A 679 -41.36 -44.73 -38.50
C GLU A 679 -42.85 -44.63 -38.23
N ILE A 680 -43.31 -45.44 -37.30
CA ILE A 680 -44.73 -45.52 -36.97
C ILE A 680 -44.95 -45.31 -35.48
N MET A 681 -46.22 -45.19 -35.09
CA MET A 681 -46.61 -45.06 -33.69
C MET A 681 -47.42 -46.27 -33.26
N TYR A 682 -46.98 -46.94 -32.19
CA TYR A 682 -47.80 -47.91 -31.47
C TYR A 682 -48.38 -47.31 -30.19
N VAL A 683 -49.64 -47.65 -29.92
CA VAL A 683 -50.34 -47.28 -28.68
C VAL A 683 -51.18 -48.45 -28.17
N GLU A 684 -51.19 -48.77 -26.88
CA GLU A 684 -52.12 -49.79 -26.36
C GLU A 684 -53.55 -49.28 -26.45
N THR A 685 -53.84 -48.11 -25.87
CA THR A 685 -55.18 -47.53 -25.84
C THR A 685 -55.15 -46.08 -26.33
N LEU A 686 -55.78 -45.82 -27.47
CA LEU A 686 -56.03 -44.48 -27.98
C LEU A 686 -57.45 -44.03 -27.62
N ILE A 687 -57.57 -42.96 -26.84
CA ILE A 687 -58.86 -42.36 -26.47
C ILE A 687 -58.97 -40.99 -27.13
N VAL A 688 -59.96 -40.81 -28.01
CA VAL A 688 -60.25 -39.52 -28.65
C VAL A 688 -61.58 -39.01 -28.14
N GLU A 689 -61.55 -37.98 -27.30
CA GLU A 689 -62.74 -37.44 -26.64
C GLU A 689 -63.62 -36.59 -27.59
N PRO A 690 -64.90 -36.32 -27.22
CA PRO A 690 -65.79 -35.49 -28.04
C PRO A 690 -65.18 -34.14 -28.44
N GLY A 691 -65.18 -33.86 -29.74
CA GLY A 691 -64.64 -32.61 -30.29
C GLY A 691 -63.11 -32.53 -30.35
N ALA A 692 -62.39 -33.58 -29.96
CA ALA A 692 -60.95 -33.73 -30.20
C ALA A 692 -60.67 -34.24 -31.63
N THR A 693 -59.47 -33.99 -32.14
CA THR A 693 -58.94 -34.50 -33.40
C THR A 693 -57.58 -35.16 -33.17
N PHE A 694 -57.46 -36.43 -33.56
CA PHE A 694 -56.17 -37.11 -33.68
C PHE A 694 -55.87 -37.30 -35.17
N ASN A 695 -54.70 -36.86 -35.62
CA ASN A 695 -54.32 -36.90 -37.02
C ASN A 695 -52.98 -37.62 -37.18
N GLY A 696 -52.98 -38.80 -37.78
CA GLY A 696 -51.75 -39.52 -38.16
C GLY A 696 -50.88 -38.71 -39.13
N ASN A 697 -51.46 -37.73 -39.83
CA ASN A 697 -50.73 -36.70 -40.59
C ASN A 697 -49.75 -37.24 -41.64
N GLY A 698 -50.05 -38.41 -42.20
CA GLY A 698 -49.21 -39.11 -43.18
C GLY A 698 -48.38 -40.25 -42.60
N ASN A 699 -48.34 -40.40 -41.26
CA ASN A 699 -47.69 -41.48 -40.55
C ASN A 699 -48.72 -42.53 -40.10
N THR A 700 -48.31 -43.80 -40.08
CA THR A 700 -49.14 -44.93 -39.65
C THR A 700 -49.16 -45.02 -38.13
N VAL A 701 -50.35 -45.26 -37.57
CA VAL A 701 -50.57 -45.44 -36.12
C VAL A 701 -51.35 -46.73 -35.89
N TRP A 702 -50.77 -47.65 -35.12
CA TRP A 702 -51.41 -48.90 -34.71
C TRP A 702 -51.81 -48.84 -33.24
N ALA A 703 -53.08 -49.14 -32.95
CA ALA A 703 -53.62 -49.14 -31.60
C ALA A 703 -54.20 -50.50 -31.20
N VAL A 704 -53.95 -51.03 -29.99
CA VAL A 704 -54.66 -52.26 -29.55
C VAL A 704 -56.15 -52.00 -29.33
N GLU A 705 -56.48 -50.83 -28.77
CA GLU A 705 -57.85 -50.38 -28.55
C GLU A 705 -58.00 -48.91 -28.96
N ILE A 706 -59.05 -48.60 -29.74
CA ILE A 706 -59.45 -47.22 -30.06
C ILE A 706 -60.82 -46.93 -29.45
N ILE A 707 -60.87 -45.98 -28.51
CA ILE A 707 -62.11 -45.42 -27.95
C ILE A 707 -62.34 -44.04 -28.59
N ASN A 708 -63.00 -44.02 -29.75
CA ASN A 708 -63.21 -42.80 -30.53
C ASN A 708 -64.60 -42.18 -30.33
N ASN A 709 -64.65 -40.98 -29.75
CA ASN A 709 -65.82 -40.11 -29.70
C ASN A 709 -65.58 -38.75 -30.39
N GLY A 710 -64.42 -38.56 -31.04
CA GLY A 710 -64.01 -37.34 -31.73
C GLY A 710 -63.77 -37.58 -33.23
N THR A 711 -62.71 -36.98 -33.76
CA THR A 711 -62.29 -37.12 -35.17
C THR A 711 -60.92 -37.79 -35.24
N ILE A 712 -60.80 -38.82 -36.07
CA ILE A 712 -59.52 -39.44 -36.41
C ILE A 712 -59.26 -39.18 -37.89
N LEU A 713 -58.05 -38.74 -38.25
CA LEU A 713 -57.59 -38.44 -39.60
C LEU A 713 -56.27 -39.18 -39.86
N GLY A 714 -55.99 -39.52 -41.12
CA GLY A 714 -54.77 -40.25 -41.48
C GLY A 714 -54.91 -41.77 -41.36
N ASP A 715 -53.77 -42.45 -41.37
CA ASP A 715 -53.65 -43.91 -41.29
C ASP A 715 -53.56 -44.33 -39.82
N VAL A 716 -54.71 -44.57 -39.19
CA VAL A 716 -54.83 -44.85 -37.75
C VAL A 716 -55.81 -45.99 -37.56
N ASP A 717 -55.29 -47.18 -37.28
CA ASP A 717 -56.07 -48.42 -37.27
C ASP A 717 -55.85 -49.25 -35.99
N VAL A 718 -56.81 -50.14 -35.74
CA VAL A 718 -56.77 -51.06 -34.60
C VAL A 718 -55.94 -52.27 -35.01
N ILE A 719 -55.02 -52.72 -34.15
CA ILE A 719 -54.37 -54.02 -34.30
C ILE A 719 -55.45 -55.08 -34.16
N ASP A 720 -55.71 -55.84 -35.23
CA ASP A 720 -56.51 -57.04 -35.14
C ASP A 720 -55.63 -58.21 -34.64
N PRO A 721 -55.69 -58.61 -33.35
CA PRO A 721 -54.95 -59.76 -32.87
C PRO A 721 -55.52 -61.07 -33.44
N ALA A 722 -56.71 -61.02 -34.07
CA ALA A 722 -57.13 -62.09 -34.95
C ALA A 722 -56.32 -61.96 -36.22
N VAL A 723 -55.16 -62.64 -36.22
CA VAL A 723 -54.47 -63.06 -37.44
C VAL A 723 -55.54 -63.34 -38.51
N PRO A 724 -55.57 -62.64 -39.65
CA PRO A 724 -56.47 -63.02 -40.74
C PRO A 724 -56.01 -64.41 -41.13
N CYS A 725 -56.73 -65.40 -40.63
CA CYS A 725 -56.58 -66.77 -41.04
C CYS A 725 -57.35 -66.88 -42.33
N ASP A 726 -56.82 -66.26 -43.38
CA ASP A 726 -57.44 -66.20 -44.69
C ASP A 726 -57.81 -67.64 -45.09
N GLY A 727 -59.11 -67.95 -45.08
CA GLY A 727 -59.62 -69.30 -45.29
C GLY A 727 -60.26 -70.01 -44.08
N ASN A 728 -60.32 -69.42 -42.90
CA ASN A 728 -61.17 -69.86 -41.79
C ASN A 728 -62.54 -69.19 -41.94
N LEU A 729 -63.49 -69.90 -42.52
CA LEU A 729 -64.81 -69.37 -42.88
C LEU A 729 -65.88 -69.71 -41.83
N ASN A 730 -65.54 -70.52 -40.83
CA ASN A 730 -66.46 -70.96 -39.77
C ASN A 730 -66.11 -70.38 -38.38
N ASP A 731 -65.07 -69.53 -38.30
CA ASP A 731 -64.55 -68.88 -37.10
C ASP A 731 -64.15 -69.86 -35.98
N ASP A 732 -63.61 -71.03 -36.31
CA ASP A 732 -63.21 -72.07 -35.32
C ASP A 732 -61.72 -72.09 -34.97
N ASP A 733 -60.99 -71.05 -35.37
CA ASP A 733 -59.55 -70.86 -35.26
C ASP A 733 -58.68 -71.96 -35.94
N VAL A 734 -59.24 -72.74 -36.89
CA VAL A 734 -58.50 -73.76 -37.65
C VAL A 734 -58.95 -73.81 -39.11
N VAL A 735 -58.10 -73.36 -40.05
CA VAL A 735 -58.34 -73.57 -41.48
C VAL A 735 -58.25 -75.06 -41.81
N ASN A 736 -59.39 -75.68 -42.09
CA ASN A 736 -59.48 -77.10 -42.32
C ASN A 736 -60.55 -77.47 -43.37
N ILE A 737 -60.96 -78.73 -43.36
CA ILE A 737 -61.92 -79.26 -44.34
C ILE A 737 -63.29 -78.60 -44.19
N ASP A 738 -63.65 -78.17 -42.99
CA ASP A 738 -64.94 -77.57 -42.70
C ASP A 738 -65.07 -76.20 -43.41
N ASP A 739 -63.98 -75.46 -43.55
CA ASP A 739 -63.94 -74.20 -44.33
C ASP A 739 -64.00 -74.44 -45.83
N LEU A 740 -63.27 -75.44 -46.32
CA LEU A 740 -63.32 -75.81 -47.74
C LEU A 740 -64.74 -76.24 -48.16
N LEU A 741 -65.49 -76.86 -47.25
CA LEU A 741 -66.88 -77.23 -47.49
C LEU A 741 -67.82 -76.02 -47.58
N ILE A 742 -67.51 -74.90 -46.91
CA ILE A 742 -68.26 -73.65 -47.02
C ILE A 742 -68.11 -73.05 -48.42
N ILE A 743 -66.89 -73.05 -48.97
CA ILE A 743 -66.61 -72.60 -50.35
C ILE A 743 -67.37 -73.46 -51.37
N LEU A 744 -67.26 -74.78 -51.25
CA LEU A 744 -67.93 -75.71 -52.17
C LEU A 744 -69.45 -75.62 -52.07
N GLY A 745 -69.99 -75.32 -50.88
CA GLY A 745 -71.42 -75.13 -50.63
C GLY A 745 -71.98 -73.81 -51.18
N SER A 746 -71.13 -72.80 -51.34
CA SER A 746 -71.50 -71.44 -51.73
C SER A 746 -70.98 -71.01 -53.10
N TRP A 747 -70.55 -71.97 -53.93
CA TRP A 747 -69.90 -71.73 -55.23
C TRP A 747 -70.71 -70.81 -56.15
N GLY A 748 -70.07 -69.72 -56.60
CA GLY A 748 -70.66 -68.66 -57.43
C GLY A 748 -71.57 -67.68 -56.68
N GLY A 749 -71.68 -67.79 -55.35
CA GLY A 749 -72.31 -66.82 -54.45
C GLY A 749 -71.27 -65.97 -53.72
N THR A 750 -71.64 -65.46 -52.54
CA THR A 750 -70.75 -64.67 -51.67
C THR A 750 -70.47 -65.36 -50.32
N GLY A 751 -70.98 -66.59 -50.15
CA GLY A 751 -71.00 -67.27 -48.83
C GLY A 751 -69.73 -68.03 -48.48
N GLY A 752 -68.75 -68.10 -49.37
CA GLY A 752 -67.43 -68.67 -49.13
C GLY A 752 -66.34 -67.87 -49.83
N ASP A 753 -66.53 -66.56 -49.88
CA ASP A 753 -65.60 -65.58 -50.44
C ASP A 753 -64.47 -65.33 -49.42
N ALA A 754 -63.41 -66.12 -49.50
CA ALA A 754 -62.30 -66.13 -48.55
C ALA A 754 -61.25 -65.05 -48.88
N ASN A 755 -61.21 -64.55 -50.12
CA ASN A 755 -60.32 -63.47 -50.54
C ASN A 755 -61.02 -62.08 -50.58
N ASN A 756 -62.31 -62.02 -50.21
CA ASN A 756 -63.17 -60.83 -50.20
C ASN A 756 -63.28 -60.12 -51.57
N ASP A 757 -63.23 -60.86 -52.68
CA ASP A 757 -63.36 -60.30 -54.05
C ASP A 757 -64.81 -60.16 -54.53
N GLY A 758 -65.77 -60.61 -53.73
CA GLY A 758 -67.21 -60.57 -53.98
C GLY A 758 -67.76 -61.80 -54.70
N LEU A 759 -66.95 -62.84 -54.96
CA LEU A 759 -67.36 -64.05 -55.68
C LEU A 759 -66.65 -65.32 -55.16
N THR A 760 -67.41 -66.25 -54.58
CA THR A 760 -66.92 -67.59 -54.23
C THR A 760 -66.56 -68.41 -55.47
N ASN A 761 -65.27 -68.59 -55.74
CA ASN A 761 -64.72 -69.24 -56.91
C ASN A 761 -63.44 -70.05 -56.58
N ILE A 762 -62.64 -70.37 -57.59
CA ILE A 762 -61.44 -71.20 -57.42
C ILE A 762 -60.34 -70.49 -56.64
N ASP A 763 -60.29 -69.16 -56.71
CA ASP A 763 -59.29 -68.36 -56.03
C ASP A 763 -59.47 -68.43 -54.50
N ASP A 764 -60.72 -68.57 -54.00
CA ASP A 764 -61.01 -68.81 -52.58
C ASP A 764 -60.56 -70.20 -52.10
N ILE A 765 -60.66 -71.22 -52.95
CA ILE A 765 -60.13 -72.56 -52.62
C ILE A 765 -58.61 -72.50 -52.43
N LEU A 766 -57.93 -71.67 -53.23
CA LEU A 766 -56.48 -71.52 -53.12
C LEU A 766 -56.08 -70.83 -51.80
N VAL A 767 -56.92 -69.92 -51.30
CA VAL A 767 -56.74 -69.29 -49.98
C VAL A 767 -56.87 -70.33 -48.86
N VAL A 768 -57.96 -71.10 -48.80
CA VAL A 768 -58.17 -72.15 -47.77
C VAL A 768 -57.09 -73.23 -47.80
N LEU A 769 -56.67 -73.67 -48.99
CA LEU A 769 -55.61 -74.68 -49.10
C LEU A 769 -54.22 -74.11 -48.81
N GLY A 770 -54.01 -72.82 -49.04
CA GLY A 770 -52.75 -72.12 -48.76
C GLY A 770 -52.49 -71.99 -47.26
N ASN A 771 -53.54 -71.87 -46.46
CA ASN A 771 -53.47 -71.54 -45.03
C ASN A 771 -53.91 -72.69 -44.11
N TRP A 772 -53.91 -73.94 -44.61
CA TRP A 772 -54.41 -75.12 -43.89
C TRP A 772 -53.67 -75.40 -42.57
N GLY A 773 -54.37 -75.35 -41.43
CA GLY A 773 -53.81 -75.57 -40.10
C GLY A 773 -54.48 -74.73 -39.01
N ALA A 774 -53.96 -74.82 -37.78
CA ALA A 774 -54.38 -73.92 -36.71
C ALA A 774 -53.87 -72.50 -37.00
N CYS A 775 -54.69 -71.51 -36.68
CA CYS A 775 -54.35 -70.10 -36.82
C CYS A 775 -53.38 -69.75 -35.68
N SER A 776 -52.16 -69.29 -36.01
CA SER A 776 -51.10 -68.98 -35.02
C SER A 776 -50.46 -67.64 -35.28
#